data_AF-A0AAD8CD34-F1
#
_entry.id   AF-A0AAD8CD34-F1
#
_cell.length_a   1.000
_cell.length_b   1.000
_cell.length_c   1.000
_cell.angle_alpha   90.00
_cell.angle_beta   90.00
_cell.angle_gamma   90.00
#
_symmetry.space_group_name_H-M   'P 1'
#
loop_
_entity.id
_entity.type
_entity.pdbx_description
1 polymer ?
#
loop_
_entity_poly.entity_id
_entity_poly.type
_entity_poly.pdbx_seq_one_letter_code
_entity_poly.pdbx_strand_id
1 'polypeptide(L)'
;MAARGHVQDPNDRRLRPIYDYLDNGNNKMAIQQADKLLKKHKDLYCAKVLKAIGLQRTGKQDEAFTLAQEVTALEPTDDNSLQALTILYREMHRPELVTKLYEVAVKKVPSSEEYHSHLFMAYARVGEYKKMQQAGMALYKIVPKNPYYFWSVMSLVMQAISERDEKLSKTMFLPLAERMVAKMVKEEKIEAEAEVQLYFMILERLGKYVEALEVVRGKLGEKLTSELQSRENKCMALYKKLDRWPECNALSRKLLLTNPDDWQFFLSYFDSLFHVIDESWSPPEEGEHSLEGEVESSVAQAIKFVLDRISAEETKGSRQLRGPYLARLELIQRLRQRGSPEEKELGEPHELMFQYFEKFGDKPCCISDLKIFLDLLAPDQHVQFINRVMETVLLTAPAEGAIALPADTKALQRHLCVVQLARSLGLHHAMDREHKLSLIHELKTRYRHGLEFGKLRLPSGKSSLKTELQYSDVYCLLAAHVLIDMWAETGEEWSLWQCLGLLEEGLIQSPSNAQFKLLLILIFCRLGAFEPVVDLYSSLDAKHVQHDTIGYLLTRYAESLGQFAASSQSCNFSLRFFHSNQKDTSEYIIQAYKYGAFEKIPEFIAFRNRLNSSLHFAQVRTERMLLDLFLEANILSSLEENIKSMGLCPEEDAIPWNDMRDNRDLTVLASWDPKDRYRYSLFSSTLMYSYVQMFCIA
;
A
#
# COMPACT_ATOMS: atom_id res chain seq x y z
N MET A 1 16.50 -18.33 -10.18
CA MET A 1 17.80 -18.77 -9.61
C MET A 1 17.79 -20.28 -9.51
N ALA A 2 18.25 -20.97 -10.56
CA ALA A 2 18.52 -22.40 -10.49
C ALA A 2 20.00 -22.60 -10.12
N ALA A 3 20.26 -23.63 -9.30
CA ALA A 3 21.57 -24.23 -9.04
C ALA A 3 22.62 -23.40 -8.25
N ARG A 4 22.58 -23.50 -6.92
CA ARG A 4 23.79 -23.60 -6.07
C ARG A 4 23.56 -24.55 -4.89
N GLY A 5 23.37 -25.83 -5.19
CA GLY A 5 23.51 -26.95 -4.24
C GLY A 5 24.69 -27.81 -4.68
N HIS A 6 25.43 -28.36 -3.71
CA HIS A 6 26.71 -29.05 -3.89
C HIS A 6 26.70 -30.16 -4.97
N VAL A 7 27.66 -30.11 -5.89
CA VAL A 7 27.89 -31.09 -6.97
C VAL A 7 28.39 -32.42 -6.38
N GLN A 8 27.52 -33.43 -6.34
CA GLN A 8 27.95 -34.82 -6.07
C GLN A 8 27.46 -35.85 -7.11
N ASP A 9 26.48 -35.54 -7.99
CA ASP A 9 25.96 -36.50 -8.98
C ASP A 9 26.51 -36.26 -10.42
N PRO A 10 27.06 -37.27 -11.12
CA PRO A 10 27.40 -37.21 -12.55
C PRO A 10 26.28 -36.71 -13.47
N ASN A 11 25.01 -36.91 -13.08
CA ASN A 11 23.84 -36.47 -13.81
C ASN A 11 23.66 -34.94 -13.79
N ASP A 12 24.05 -34.25 -12.71
CA ASP A 12 23.94 -32.79 -12.60
C ASP A 12 24.81 -32.06 -13.63
N ARG A 13 26.02 -32.60 -13.90
CA ARG A 13 26.91 -32.05 -14.93
C ARG A 13 26.33 -32.16 -16.34
N ARG A 14 25.52 -33.19 -16.59
CA ARG A 14 24.89 -33.45 -17.90
C ARG A 14 23.65 -32.57 -18.14
N LEU A 15 22.96 -32.20 -17.07
CA LEU A 15 21.77 -31.35 -17.11
C LEU A 15 22.09 -29.85 -17.21
N ARG A 16 23.27 -29.44 -16.73
CA ARG A 16 23.71 -28.03 -16.69
C ARG A 16 23.56 -27.26 -18.02
N PRO A 17 23.96 -27.80 -19.19
CA PRO A 17 23.75 -27.09 -20.45
C PRO A 17 22.29 -26.79 -20.76
N ILE A 18 21.36 -27.67 -20.34
CA ILE A 18 19.92 -27.47 -20.54
C ILE A 18 19.43 -26.33 -19.63
N TYR A 19 19.85 -26.33 -18.35
CA TYR A 19 19.57 -25.23 -17.43
C TYR A 19 20.11 -23.89 -17.93
N ASP A 20 21.37 -23.84 -18.39
CA ASP A 20 21.98 -22.61 -18.90
C ASP A 20 21.20 -22.06 -20.10
N TYR A 21 20.72 -22.92 -21.02
CA TYR A 21 19.90 -22.45 -22.15
C TYR A 21 18.50 -21.99 -21.73
N LEU A 22 17.87 -22.64 -20.74
CA LEU A 22 16.58 -22.22 -20.21
C LEU A 22 16.67 -20.89 -19.45
N ASP A 23 17.73 -20.70 -18.66
CA ASP A 23 17.97 -19.48 -17.88
C ASP A 23 18.34 -18.29 -18.79
N ASN A 24 19.06 -18.56 -19.89
CA ASN A 24 19.33 -17.55 -20.93
C ASN A 24 18.13 -17.30 -21.88
N GLY A 25 16.97 -17.92 -21.64
CA GLY A 25 15.75 -17.74 -22.45
C GLY A 25 15.80 -18.42 -23.83
N ASN A 26 16.84 -19.17 -24.15
CA ASN A 26 16.98 -19.87 -25.42
C ASN A 26 16.29 -21.24 -25.40
N ASN A 27 14.95 -21.21 -25.33
CA ASN A 27 14.11 -22.40 -25.15
C ASN A 27 14.27 -23.42 -26.30
N LYS A 28 14.51 -22.97 -27.53
CA LYS A 28 14.72 -23.87 -28.69
C LYS A 28 16.01 -24.69 -28.55
N MET A 29 17.10 -24.05 -28.13
CA MET A 29 18.37 -24.74 -27.89
C MET A 29 18.29 -25.67 -26.69
N ALA A 30 17.56 -25.27 -25.63
CA ALA A 30 17.30 -26.13 -24.49
C ALA A 30 16.58 -27.44 -24.89
N ILE A 31 15.53 -27.35 -25.72
CA ILE A 31 14.80 -28.51 -26.25
C ILE A 31 15.75 -29.42 -27.05
N GLN A 32 16.58 -28.86 -27.92
CA GLN A 32 17.53 -29.65 -28.72
C GLN A 32 18.57 -30.38 -27.87
N GLN A 33 19.08 -29.73 -26.82
CA GLN A 33 20.03 -30.37 -25.90
C GLN A 33 19.36 -31.45 -25.06
N ALA A 34 18.11 -31.21 -24.61
CA ALA A 34 17.32 -32.23 -23.93
C ALA A 34 17.07 -33.44 -24.83
N ASP A 35 16.71 -33.25 -26.11
CA ASP A 35 16.54 -34.34 -27.08
C ASP A 35 17.83 -35.13 -27.31
N LYS A 36 18.98 -34.44 -27.42
CA LYS A 36 20.29 -35.10 -27.53
C LYS A 36 20.62 -35.95 -26.30
N LEU A 37 20.28 -35.46 -25.11
CA LEU A 37 20.52 -36.16 -23.85
C LEU A 37 19.59 -37.37 -23.70
N LEU A 38 18.30 -37.21 -23.99
CA LEU A 38 17.28 -38.26 -23.94
C LEU A 38 17.53 -39.39 -24.97
N LYS A 39 18.18 -39.08 -26.10
CA LYS A 39 18.64 -40.13 -27.05
C LYS A 39 19.65 -41.10 -26.42
N LYS A 40 20.51 -40.61 -25.52
CA LYS A 40 21.55 -41.41 -24.85
C LYS A 40 21.09 -41.99 -23.51
N HIS A 41 20.22 -41.27 -22.80
CA HIS A 41 19.73 -41.62 -21.46
C HIS A 41 18.21 -41.41 -21.41
N LYS A 42 17.45 -42.42 -21.83
CA LYS A 42 15.98 -42.36 -21.92
C LYS A 42 15.30 -42.28 -20.55
N ASP A 43 15.94 -42.81 -19.51
CA ASP A 43 15.40 -42.88 -18.14
C ASP A 43 15.74 -41.65 -17.29
N LEU A 44 16.36 -40.61 -17.88
CA LEU A 44 16.67 -39.38 -17.17
C LEU A 44 15.43 -38.46 -17.15
N TYR A 45 14.54 -38.72 -16.17
CA TYR A 45 13.26 -38.03 -16.02
C TYR A 45 13.40 -36.50 -15.98
N CYS A 46 14.38 -35.98 -15.23
CA CYS A 46 14.65 -34.54 -15.15
C CYS A 46 14.86 -33.91 -16.54
N ALA A 47 15.61 -34.54 -17.45
CA ALA A 47 15.83 -34.01 -18.80
C ALA A 47 14.53 -33.94 -19.63
N LYS A 48 13.63 -34.90 -19.43
CA LYS A 48 12.30 -34.93 -20.08
C LYS A 48 11.40 -33.80 -19.56
N VAL A 49 11.48 -33.50 -18.26
CA VAL A 49 10.74 -32.36 -17.66
C VAL A 49 11.33 -31.02 -18.11
N LEU A 50 12.65 -30.88 -18.19
CA LEU A 50 13.29 -29.66 -18.72
C LEU A 50 12.93 -29.41 -20.19
N LYS A 51 12.79 -30.47 -21.00
CA LYS A 51 12.22 -30.37 -22.36
C LYS A 51 10.80 -29.82 -22.31
N ALA A 52 9.95 -30.34 -21.42
CA ALA A 52 8.57 -29.86 -21.27
C ALA A 52 8.52 -28.37 -20.86
N ILE A 53 9.43 -27.90 -20.00
CA ILE A 53 9.57 -26.46 -19.68
C ILE A 53 9.92 -25.64 -20.94
N GLY A 54 10.85 -26.11 -21.77
CA GLY A 54 11.16 -25.45 -23.04
C GLY A 54 9.93 -25.37 -23.98
N LEU A 55 9.14 -26.45 -24.05
CA LEU A 55 7.90 -26.51 -24.84
C LEU A 55 6.83 -25.56 -24.29
N GLN A 56 6.64 -25.54 -22.98
CA GLN A 56 5.75 -24.61 -22.26
C GLN A 56 6.06 -23.16 -22.62
N ARG A 57 7.33 -22.76 -22.52
CA ARG A 57 7.79 -21.40 -22.81
C ARG A 57 7.80 -21.04 -24.30
N THR A 58 7.60 -22.01 -25.19
CA THR A 58 7.45 -21.77 -26.64
C THR A 58 5.99 -21.82 -27.10
N GLY A 59 5.03 -21.93 -26.18
CA GLY A 59 3.59 -21.91 -26.46
C GLY A 59 2.96 -23.28 -26.73
N LYS A 60 3.74 -24.37 -26.68
CA LYS A 60 3.25 -25.75 -26.91
C LYS A 60 2.77 -26.41 -25.61
N GLN A 61 1.69 -25.86 -25.06
CA GLN A 61 1.15 -26.23 -23.75
C GLN A 61 0.74 -27.71 -23.66
N ASP A 62 0.04 -28.22 -24.67
CA ASP A 62 -0.49 -29.60 -24.65
C ASP A 62 0.62 -30.66 -24.72
N GLU A 63 1.62 -30.44 -25.58
CA GLU A 63 2.81 -31.31 -25.67
C GLU A 63 3.60 -31.29 -24.36
N ALA A 64 3.77 -30.11 -23.75
CA ALA A 64 4.46 -29.96 -22.47
C ALA A 64 3.71 -30.69 -21.35
N PHE A 65 2.38 -30.55 -21.29
CA PHE A 65 1.56 -31.21 -20.27
C PHE A 65 1.58 -32.73 -20.41
N THR A 66 1.50 -33.25 -21.63
CA THR A 66 1.56 -34.69 -21.92
C THR A 66 2.88 -35.27 -21.40
N LEU A 67 4.02 -34.64 -21.70
CA LEU A 67 5.32 -35.06 -21.19
C LEU A 67 5.41 -34.99 -19.66
N ALA A 68 4.81 -33.98 -19.04
CA ALA A 68 4.78 -33.85 -17.58
C ALA A 68 3.98 -34.98 -16.93
N GLN A 69 2.83 -35.35 -17.51
CA GLN A 69 2.01 -36.46 -17.03
C GLN A 69 2.72 -37.80 -17.18
N GLU A 70 3.40 -38.04 -18.31
CA GLU A 70 4.19 -39.24 -18.51
C GLU A 70 5.29 -39.42 -17.45
N VAL A 71 5.98 -38.33 -17.07
CA VAL A 71 7.01 -38.40 -16.01
C VAL A 71 6.36 -38.59 -14.64
N THR A 72 5.27 -37.88 -14.35
CA THR A 72 4.58 -37.96 -13.07
C THR A 72 3.99 -39.36 -12.82
N ALA A 73 3.53 -40.05 -13.87
CA ALA A 73 3.04 -41.42 -13.79
C ALA A 73 4.12 -42.44 -13.38
N LEU A 74 5.40 -42.11 -13.58
CA LEU A 74 6.54 -42.93 -13.13
C LEU A 74 6.90 -42.68 -11.67
N GLU A 75 6.20 -41.75 -11.01
CA GLU A 75 6.33 -41.42 -9.60
C GLU A 75 7.79 -41.20 -9.15
N PRO A 76 8.47 -40.18 -9.72
CA PRO A 76 9.88 -39.92 -9.44
C PRO A 76 10.11 -39.57 -7.98
N THR A 77 11.24 -40.02 -7.43
CA THR A 77 11.68 -39.69 -6.07
C THR A 77 12.98 -38.88 -6.07
N ASP A 78 13.58 -38.59 -7.22
CA ASP A 78 14.78 -37.76 -7.28
C ASP A 78 14.44 -36.26 -7.19
N ASP A 79 15.21 -35.52 -6.38
CA ASP A 79 14.95 -34.11 -6.10
C ASP A 79 14.95 -33.23 -7.36
N ASN A 80 15.89 -33.48 -8.27
CA ASN A 80 16.01 -32.78 -9.55
C ASN A 80 14.73 -32.86 -10.39
N SER A 81 14.15 -34.05 -10.55
CA SER A 81 12.89 -34.22 -11.31
C SER A 81 11.70 -33.60 -10.59
N LEU A 82 11.62 -33.73 -9.26
CA LEU A 82 10.55 -33.13 -8.45
C LEU A 82 10.57 -31.60 -8.52
N GLN A 83 11.75 -31.01 -8.41
CA GLN A 83 11.93 -29.55 -8.50
C GLN A 83 11.63 -29.04 -9.92
N ALA A 84 12.08 -29.74 -10.95
CA ALA A 84 11.75 -29.40 -12.34
C ALA A 84 10.24 -29.48 -12.62
N LEU A 85 9.55 -30.52 -12.13
CA LEU A 85 8.09 -30.65 -12.26
C LEU A 85 7.36 -29.54 -11.50
N THR A 86 7.86 -29.17 -10.33
CA THR A 86 7.33 -28.05 -9.54
C THR A 86 7.43 -26.73 -10.31
N ILE A 87 8.55 -26.48 -10.99
CA ILE A 87 8.72 -25.28 -11.85
C ILE A 87 7.72 -25.33 -13.00
N LEU A 88 7.61 -26.46 -13.70
CA LEU A 88 6.70 -26.63 -14.83
C LEU A 88 5.25 -26.38 -14.43
N TYR A 89 4.74 -27.07 -13.41
CA TYR A 89 3.35 -26.91 -12.97
C TYR A 89 3.03 -25.51 -12.46
N ARG A 90 4.03 -24.79 -11.91
CA ARG A 90 3.88 -23.37 -11.57
C ARG A 90 3.80 -22.48 -12.81
N GLU A 91 4.60 -22.73 -13.84
CA GLU A 91 4.53 -22.01 -15.13
C GLU A 91 3.26 -22.32 -15.92
N MET A 92 2.60 -23.44 -15.63
CA MET A 92 1.30 -23.83 -16.19
C MET A 92 0.10 -23.27 -15.41
N HIS A 93 0.32 -22.50 -14.33
CA HIS A 93 -0.75 -22.05 -13.42
C HIS A 93 -1.59 -23.19 -12.83
N ARG A 94 -0.97 -24.36 -12.58
CA ARG A 94 -1.61 -25.55 -11.96
C ARG A 94 -0.87 -26.01 -10.70
N PRO A 95 -0.77 -25.19 -9.64
CA PRO A 95 -0.04 -25.53 -8.42
C PRO A 95 -0.63 -26.73 -7.65
N GLU A 96 -1.88 -27.10 -7.92
CA GLU A 96 -2.57 -28.24 -7.29
C GLU A 96 -1.84 -29.55 -7.59
N LEU A 97 -1.25 -29.67 -8.78
CA LEU A 97 -0.52 -30.88 -9.20
C LEU A 97 0.80 -31.06 -8.42
N VAL A 98 1.39 -29.97 -7.94
CA VAL A 98 2.59 -30.00 -7.09
C VAL A 98 2.29 -30.68 -5.75
N THR A 99 1.08 -30.50 -5.21
CA THR A 99 0.69 -31.17 -3.95
C THR A 99 0.65 -32.69 -4.13
N LYS A 100 0.02 -33.18 -5.20
CA LYS A 100 -0.08 -34.61 -5.53
C LYS A 100 1.31 -35.23 -5.75
N LEU A 101 2.21 -34.49 -6.39
CA LEU A 101 3.58 -34.92 -6.65
C LEU A 101 4.33 -35.22 -5.33
N TYR A 102 4.33 -34.29 -4.39
CA TYR A 102 5.01 -34.49 -3.11
C TYR A 102 4.25 -35.43 -2.16
N GLU A 103 2.92 -35.56 -2.27
CA GLU A 103 2.15 -36.58 -1.54
C GLU A 103 2.66 -38.01 -1.90
N VAL A 104 2.96 -38.27 -3.17
CA VAL A 104 3.52 -39.55 -3.63
C VAL A 104 4.96 -39.74 -3.15
N ALA A 105 5.79 -38.70 -3.27
CA ALA A 105 7.19 -38.76 -2.81
C ALA A 105 7.29 -39.06 -1.31
N VAL A 106 6.47 -38.41 -0.48
CA VAL A 106 6.40 -38.65 0.97
C VAL A 106 5.90 -40.07 1.29
N LYS A 107 4.95 -40.61 0.53
CA LYS A 107 4.51 -42.01 0.70
C LYS A 107 5.63 -43.01 0.44
N LYS A 108 6.50 -42.75 -0.54
CA LYS A 108 7.64 -43.61 -0.87
C LYS A 108 8.80 -43.47 0.10
N VAL A 109 9.08 -42.26 0.57
CA VAL A 109 10.18 -41.98 1.52
C VAL A 109 9.65 -41.19 2.73
N PRO A 110 8.97 -41.86 3.69
CA PRO A 110 8.31 -41.18 4.80
C PRO A 110 9.24 -40.51 5.81
N SER A 111 10.52 -40.86 5.83
CA SER A 111 11.52 -40.35 6.77
C SER A 111 12.24 -39.07 6.31
N SER A 112 11.99 -38.61 5.08
CA SER A 112 12.69 -37.45 4.51
C SER A 112 12.13 -36.12 5.03
N GLU A 113 12.93 -35.38 5.81
CA GLU A 113 12.59 -34.02 6.28
C GLU A 113 12.31 -33.07 5.11
N GLU A 114 13.10 -33.16 4.03
CA GLU A 114 13.00 -32.29 2.86
C GLU A 114 11.67 -32.47 2.12
N TYR A 115 11.23 -33.71 1.88
CA TYR A 115 9.96 -33.97 1.17
C TYR A 115 8.75 -33.54 1.98
N HIS A 116 8.76 -33.73 3.29
CA HIS A 116 7.69 -33.22 4.16
C HIS A 116 7.65 -31.70 4.20
N SER A 117 8.82 -31.05 4.24
CA SER A 117 8.93 -29.59 4.14
C SER A 117 8.41 -29.08 2.79
N HIS A 118 8.80 -29.69 1.68
CA HIS A 118 8.30 -29.33 0.34
C HIS A 118 6.80 -29.58 0.19
N LEU A 119 6.29 -30.68 0.74
CA LEU A 119 4.85 -30.98 0.76
C LEU A 119 4.07 -29.92 1.54
N PHE A 120 4.56 -29.52 2.73
CA PHE A 120 3.96 -28.43 3.51
C PHE A 120 3.91 -27.13 2.69
N MET A 121 5.00 -26.77 2.03
CA MET A 121 5.06 -25.55 1.20
C MET A 121 4.19 -25.64 -0.05
N ALA A 122 4.01 -26.84 -0.63
CA ALA A 122 3.08 -27.07 -1.72
C ALA A 122 1.63 -26.82 -1.27
N TYR A 123 1.24 -27.31 -0.09
CA TYR A 123 -0.08 -27.02 0.46
C TYR A 123 -0.26 -25.54 0.81
N ALA A 124 0.77 -24.88 1.35
CA ALA A 124 0.75 -23.44 1.62
C ALA A 124 0.48 -22.61 0.36
N ARG A 125 1.05 -23.02 -0.78
CA ARG A 125 0.86 -22.35 -2.07
C ARG A 125 -0.59 -22.43 -2.55
N VAL A 126 -1.20 -23.61 -2.44
CA VAL A 126 -2.58 -23.88 -2.89
C VAL A 126 -3.62 -23.38 -1.88
N GLY A 127 -3.26 -23.21 -0.61
CA GLY A 127 -4.18 -22.80 0.45
C GLY A 127 -4.91 -23.97 1.13
N GLU A 128 -4.34 -25.17 1.06
CA GLU A 128 -4.90 -26.40 1.67
C GLU A 128 -4.57 -26.47 3.17
N TYR A 129 -5.09 -25.52 3.97
CA TYR A 129 -4.66 -25.28 5.35
C TYR A 129 -4.84 -26.49 6.29
N LYS A 130 -5.87 -27.32 6.05
CA LYS A 130 -6.09 -28.57 6.82
C LYS A 130 -4.98 -29.59 6.57
N LYS A 131 -4.58 -29.77 5.31
CA LYS A 131 -3.48 -30.68 4.96
C LYS A 131 -2.14 -30.12 5.42
N MET A 132 -1.96 -28.80 5.43
CA MET A 132 -0.76 -28.15 6.00
C MET A 132 -0.58 -28.51 7.48
N GLN A 133 -1.63 -28.42 8.29
CA GLN A 133 -1.57 -28.78 9.70
C GLN A 133 -1.11 -30.24 9.89
N GLN A 134 -1.66 -31.17 9.10
CA GLN A 134 -1.31 -32.59 9.17
C GLN A 134 0.15 -32.83 8.76
N ALA A 135 0.59 -32.20 7.65
CA ALA A 135 1.96 -32.30 7.17
C ALA A 135 2.97 -31.71 8.16
N GLY A 136 2.67 -30.54 8.75
CA GLY A 136 3.54 -29.93 9.75
C GLY A 136 3.69 -30.79 11.02
N MET A 137 2.61 -31.43 11.47
CA MET A 137 2.66 -32.35 12.62
C MET A 137 3.39 -33.65 12.30
N ALA A 138 3.28 -34.17 11.07
CA ALA A 138 4.08 -35.30 10.62
C ALA A 138 5.57 -34.93 10.59
N LEU A 139 5.91 -33.77 10.03
CA LEU A 139 7.27 -33.24 9.99
C LEU A 139 7.88 -33.07 11.39
N TYR A 140 7.13 -32.48 12.33
CA TYR A 140 7.57 -32.33 13.73
C TYR A 140 7.80 -33.67 14.44
N LYS A 141 7.02 -34.71 14.13
CA LYS A 141 7.23 -36.06 14.69
C LYS A 141 8.51 -36.72 14.18
N ILE A 142 8.89 -36.44 12.94
CA ILE A 142 10.13 -36.97 12.34
C ILE A 142 11.33 -36.21 12.90
N VAL A 143 11.26 -34.88 12.89
CA VAL A 143 12.32 -33.99 13.36
C VAL A 143 11.72 -32.96 14.32
N PRO A 144 11.92 -33.09 15.65
CA PRO A 144 11.25 -32.26 16.66
C PRO A 144 11.89 -30.87 16.79
N LYS A 145 11.90 -30.08 15.70
CA LYS A 145 12.31 -28.67 15.67
C LYS A 145 11.12 -27.77 15.99
N ASN A 146 11.29 -26.79 16.89
CA ASN A 146 10.23 -25.87 17.31
C ASN A 146 9.51 -25.17 16.12
N PRO A 147 10.20 -24.66 15.08
CA PRO A 147 9.53 -24.04 13.94
C PRO A 147 8.46 -24.91 13.27
N TYR A 148 8.68 -26.22 13.14
CA TYR A 148 7.71 -27.13 12.50
C TYR A 148 6.45 -27.33 13.34
N TYR A 149 6.57 -27.26 14.66
CA TYR A 149 5.42 -27.22 15.54
C TYR A 149 4.58 -25.96 15.30
N PHE A 150 5.22 -24.80 15.27
CA PHE A 150 4.53 -23.52 15.06
C PHE A 150 4.02 -23.32 13.63
N TRP A 151 4.62 -23.95 12.62
CA TRP A 151 4.02 -24.04 11.28
C TRP A 151 2.65 -24.70 11.29
N SER A 152 2.49 -25.74 12.12
CA SER A 152 1.22 -26.44 12.27
C SER A 152 0.19 -25.60 13.03
N VAL A 153 0.63 -24.91 14.08
CA VAL A 153 -0.21 -23.94 14.81
C VAL A 153 -0.67 -22.83 13.87
N MET A 154 0.23 -22.23 13.11
CA MET A 154 -0.10 -21.18 12.15
C MET A 154 -1.04 -21.71 11.05
N SER A 155 -0.87 -22.94 10.59
CA SER A 155 -1.79 -23.57 9.63
C SER A 155 -3.21 -23.72 10.20
N LEU A 156 -3.33 -23.99 11.51
CA LEU A 156 -4.60 -24.05 12.21
C LEU A 156 -5.24 -22.65 12.36
N VAL A 157 -4.43 -21.62 12.60
CA VAL A 157 -4.89 -20.23 12.56
C VAL A 157 -5.37 -19.85 11.15
N MET A 158 -4.68 -20.27 10.10
CA MET A 158 -5.12 -20.03 8.73
C MET A 158 -6.44 -20.74 8.39
N GLN A 159 -6.65 -21.97 8.87
CA GLN A 159 -7.97 -22.63 8.77
C GLN A 159 -9.06 -21.77 9.41
N ALA A 160 -8.80 -21.24 10.61
CA ALA A 160 -9.74 -20.39 11.34
C ALA A 160 -10.05 -19.08 10.61
N ILE A 161 -9.09 -18.51 9.88
CA ILE A 161 -9.26 -17.26 9.11
C ILE A 161 -10.01 -17.52 7.79
N SER A 162 -9.77 -18.66 7.14
CA SER A 162 -10.40 -19.02 5.88
C SER A 162 -11.83 -19.56 6.03
N GLU A 163 -12.20 -20.01 7.22
CA GLU A 163 -13.50 -20.61 7.48
C GLU A 163 -14.62 -19.55 7.47
N ARG A 164 -15.73 -19.85 6.78
CA ARG A 164 -16.88 -18.93 6.70
C ARG A 164 -17.72 -18.97 7.97
N ASP A 165 -17.76 -20.11 8.65
CA ASP A 165 -18.45 -20.26 9.93
C ASP A 165 -17.56 -19.80 11.09
N GLU A 166 -17.86 -18.60 11.60
CA GLU A 166 -17.18 -18.00 12.74
C GLU A 166 -17.28 -18.86 14.01
N LYS A 167 -18.33 -19.67 14.16
CA LYS A 167 -18.48 -20.57 15.32
C LYS A 167 -17.39 -21.63 15.29
N LEU A 168 -17.22 -22.35 14.19
CA LEU A 168 -16.16 -23.36 14.05
C LEU A 168 -14.76 -22.76 14.26
N SER A 169 -14.54 -21.55 13.74
CA SER A 169 -13.31 -20.79 13.95
C SER A 169 -13.01 -20.57 15.44
N LYS A 170 -13.98 -20.05 16.19
CA LYS A 170 -13.82 -19.70 17.62
C LYS A 170 -13.96 -20.87 18.59
N THR A 171 -14.70 -21.94 18.26
CA THR A 171 -14.96 -23.07 19.18
C THR A 171 -14.06 -24.27 18.95
N MET A 172 -13.49 -24.44 17.75
CA MET A 172 -12.70 -25.63 17.41
C MET A 172 -11.25 -25.28 17.05
N PHE A 173 -11.04 -24.44 16.03
CA PHE A 173 -9.70 -24.22 15.47
C PHE A 173 -8.83 -23.36 16.39
N LEU A 174 -9.28 -22.15 16.75
CA LEU A 174 -8.49 -21.24 17.60
C LEU A 174 -8.23 -21.79 19.02
N PRO A 175 -9.20 -22.42 19.72
CA PRO A 175 -8.93 -23.00 21.04
C PRO A 175 -7.96 -24.19 20.99
N LEU A 176 -7.93 -24.95 19.89
CA LEU A 176 -6.93 -25.98 19.69
C LEU A 176 -5.54 -25.36 19.48
N ALA A 177 -5.44 -24.29 18.68
CA ALA A 177 -4.19 -23.55 18.48
C ALA A 177 -3.66 -22.99 19.80
N GLU A 178 -4.52 -22.38 20.62
CA GLU A 178 -4.19 -21.88 21.94
C GLU A 178 -3.65 -22.98 22.85
N ARG A 179 -4.34 -24.12 22.97
CA ARG A 179 -3.88 -25.26 23.78
C ARG A 179 -2.51 -25.78 23.33
N MET A 180 -2.27 -25.81 22.01
CA MET A 180 -0.98 -26.23 21.46
C MET A 180 0.14 -25.28 21.87
N VAL A 181 -0.08 -23.96 21.83
CA VAL A 181 0.92 -22.96 22.24
C VAL A 181 1.09 -22.94 23.75
N ALA A 182 -0.01 -22.96 24.52
CA ALA A 182 0.02 -22.98 25.98
C ALA A 182 0.78 -24.20 26.54
N LYS A 183 0.75 -25.35 25.85
CA LYS A 183 1.60 -26.49 26.17
C LYS A 183 3.09 -26.14 26.07
N MET A 184 3.51 -25.50 24.97
CA MET A 184 4.91 -25.09 24.78
C MET A 184 5.33 -24.00 25.77
N VAL A 185 4.41 -23.10 26.17
CA VAL A 185 4.65 -22.12 27.23
C VAL A 185 4.91 -22.81 28.57
N LYS A 186 4.09 -23.81 28.95
CA LYS A 186 4.26 -24.58 30.19
C LYS A 186 5.56 -25.40 30.22
N GLU A 187 6.01 -25.88 29.07
CA GLU A 187 7.26 -26.61 28.93
C GLU A 187 8.49 -25.69 28.80
N GLU A 188 8.32 -24.36 28.88
CA GLU A 188 9.36 -23.35 28.68
C GLU A 188 10.10 -23.47 27.31
N LYS A 189 9.41 -23.98 26.29
CA LYS A 189 9.94 -24.20 24.93
C LYS A 189 9.62 -23.07 23.94
N ILE A 190 9.23 -21.91 24.45
CA ILE A 190 9.10 -20.70 23.65
C ILE A 190 10.47 -20.04 23.60
N GLU A 191 11.14 -20.13 22.45
CA GLU A 191 12.52 -19.67 22.25
C GLU A 191 12.53 -18.31 21.53
N ALA A 192 11.66 -18.10 20.54
CA ALA A 192 11.75 -16.99 19.60
C ALA A 192 10.60 -15.96 19.73
N GLU A 193 10.85 -14.74 19.25
CA GLU A 193 9.86 -13.66 19.20
C GLU A 193 8.61 -14.03 18.39
N ALA A 194 8.82 -14.69 17.23
CA ALA A 194 7.75 -15.16 16.34
C ALA A 194 6.68 -16.01 17.05
N GLU A 195 7.10 -16.82 18.02
CA GLU A 195 6.23 -17.72 18.77
C GLU A 195 5.35 -16.94 19.76
N VAL A 196 5.91 -15.89 20.37
CA VAL A 196 5.17 -14.95 21.23
C VAL A 196 4.17 -14.14 20.40
N GLN A 197 4.58 -13.65 19.22
CA GLN A 197 3.68 -12.93 18.31
C GLN A 197 2.53 -13.81 17.83
N LEU A 198 2.81 -15.09 17.48
CA LEU A 198 1.77 -16.05 17.12
C LEU A 198 0.83 -16.35 18.29
N TYR A 199 1.36 -16.47 19.51
CA TYR A 199 0.53 -16.66 20.69
C TYR A 199 -0.41 -15.47 20.94
N PHE A 200 0.14 -14.25 20.89
CA PHE A 200 -0.61 -13.01 20.99
C PHE A 200 -1.74 -12.94 19.95
N MET A 201 -1.44 -13.24 18.67
CA MET A 201 -2.42 -13.26 17.59
C MET A 201 -3.56 -14.26 17.86
N ILE A 202 -3.26 -15.43 18.42
CA ILE A 202 -4.28 -16.42 18.77
C ILE A 202 -5.20 -15.90 19.88
N LEU A 203 -4.63 -15.35 20.96
CA LEU A 203 -5.39 -14.82 22.08
C LEU A 203 -6.26 -13.63 21.66
N GLU A 204 -5.73 -12.74 20.83
CA GLU A 204 -6.46 -11.60 20.28
C GLU A 204 -7.66 -12.04 19.44
N ARG A 205 -7.48 -13.07 18.58
CA ARG A 205 -8.57 -13.61 17.74
C ARG A 205 -9.62 -14.37 18.55
N LEU A 206 -9.25 -14.97 19.68
CA LEU A 206 -10.18 -15.58 20.62
C LEU A 206 -10.96 -14.57 21.46
N GLY A 207 -10.58 -13.29 21.44
CA GLY A 207 -11.16 -12.27 22.32
C GLY A 207 -10.66 -12.36 23.77
N LYS A 208 -9.61 -13.15 24.03
CA LYS A 208 -9.01 -13.33 25.36
C LYS A 208 -8.02 -12.20 25.67
N TYR A 209 -8.51 -10.97 25.63
CA TYR A 209 -7.66 -9.77 25.69
C TYR A 209 -6.92 -9.62 27.04
N VAL A 210 -7.50 -10.08 28.15
CA VAL A 210 -6.84 -10.07 29.47
C VAL A 210 -5.62 -11.00 29.48
N GLU A 211 -5.78 -12.24 29.02
CA GLU A 211 -4.68 -13.22 28.91
C GLU A 211 -3.61 -12.71 27.93
N ALA A 212 -4.02 -12.09 26.81
CA ALA A 212 -3.10 -11.49 25.86
C ALA A 212 -2.26 -10.37 26.50
N LEU A 213 -2.88 -9.55 27.36
CA LEU A 213 -2.19 -8.47 28.08
C LEU A 213 -1.16 -9.02 29.06
N GLU A 214 -1.50 -10.07 29.80
CA GLU A 214 -0.57 -10.74 30.71
C GLU A 214 0.65 -11.31 29.97
N VAL A 215 0.45 -11.85 28.76
CA VAL A 215 1.54 -12.38 27.92
C VAL A 215 2.49 -11.26 27.49
N VAL A 216 1.95 -10.14 26.99
CA VAL A 216 2.75 -8.99 26.49
C VAL A 216 3.42 -8.24 27.64
N ARG A 217 2.80 -8.20 28.82
CA ARG A 217 3.39 -7.53 29.98
C ARG A 217 4.34 -8.41 30.79
N GLY A 218 4.14 -9.72 30.79
CA GLY A 218 4.97 -10.68 31.50
C GLY A 218 6.29 -11.00 30.81
N LYS A 219 6.95 -12.08 31.25
CA LYS A 219 8.29 -12.50 30.78
C LYS A 219 8.35 -12.78 29.28
N LEU A 220 7.27 -13.27 28.67
CA LEU A 220 7.23 -13.52 27.22
C LEU A 220 7.30 -12.22 26.42
N GLY A 221 6.72 -11.14 26.95
CA GLY A 221 6.79 -9.81 26.34
C GLY A 221 8.19 -9.22 26.28
N GLU A 222 9.11 -9.62 27.16
CA GLU A 222 10.52 -9.20 27.10
C GLU A 222 11.23 -9.69 25.83
N LYS A 223 10.68 -10.71 25.16
CA LYS A 223 11.20 -11.21 23.88
C LYS A 223 10.72 -10.40 22.67
N LEU A 224 9.71 -9.54 22.82
CA LEU A 224 9.16 -8.69 21.76
C LEU A 224 10.05 -7.44 21.57
N THR A 225 11.19 -7.63 20.90
CA THR A 225 12.24 -6.59 20.80
C THR A 225 12.51 -6.12 19.38
N SER A 226 12.01 -6.82 18.36
CA SER A 226 12.35 -6.52 16.96
C SER A 226 11.80 -5.18 16.46
N GLU A 227 10.65 -4.72 16.95
CA GLU A 227 10.03 -3.46 16.52
C GLU A 227 10.09 -2.40 17.63
N LEU A 228 10.34 -1.15 17.25
CA LEU A 228 10.32 -0.02 18.17
C LEU A 228 8.93 0.08 18.82
N GLN A 229 8.90 0.09 20.15
CA GLN A 229 7.66 0.18 20.94
C GLN A 229 6.62 -0.92 20.60
N SER A 230 7.04 -2.10 20.11
CA SER A 230 6.10 -3.20 19.77
C SER A 230 5.22 -3.58 20.96
N ARG A 231 5.85 -3.70 22.14
CA ARG A 231 5.18 -4.06 23.39
C ARG A 231 4.15 -3.00 23.78
N GLU A 232 4.55 -1.74 23.78
CA GLU A 232 3.68 -0.63 24.15
C GLU A 232 2.52 -0.45 23.17
N ASN A 233 2.75 -0.60 21.86
CA ASN A 233 1.69 -0.58 20.85
C ASN A 233 0.69 -1.74 21.05
N LYS A 234 1.17 -2.95 21.34
CA LYS A 234 0.32 -4.11 21.63
C LYS A 234 -0.47 -3.93 22.94
N CYS A 235 0.17 -3.41 24.00
CA CYS A 235 -0.52 -3.03 25.24
C CYS A 235 -1.60 -1.98 24.99
N MET A 236 -1.29 -0.92 24.23
CA MET A 236 -2.22 0.15 23.90
C MET A 236 -3.47 -0.38 23.17
N ALA A 237 -3.28 -1.23 22.16
CA ALA A 237 -4.38 -1.86 21.44
C ALA A 237 -5.26 -2.73 22.35
N LEU A 238 -4.66 -3.47 23.29
CA LEU A 238 -5.39 -4.28 24.26
C LEU A 238 -6.12 -3.45 25.30
N TYR A 239 -5.52 -2.38 25.83
CA TYR A 239 -6.19 -1.47 26.77
C TYR A 239 -7.44 -0.86 26.15
N LYS A 240 -7.36 -0.40 24.90
CA LYS A 240 -8.54 0.11 24.16
C LYS A 240 -9.62 -0.96 23.94
N LYS A 241 -9.26 -2.23 23.71
CA LYS A 241 -10.23 -3.33 23.53
C LYS A 241 -10.88 -3.82 24.83
N LEU A 242 -10.22 -3.57 25.96
CA LEU A 242 -10.68 -3.94 27.30
C LEU A 242 -11.39 -2.79 28.02
N ASP A 243 -11.56 -1.64 27.36
CA ASP A 243 -12.04 -0.40 27.97
C ASP A 243 -11.25 -0.01 29.24
N ARG A 244 -9.96 -0.34 29.26
CA ARG A 244 -9.02 0.01 30.35
C ARG A 244 -8.41 1.38 30.07
N TRP A 245 -9.27 2.40 30.15
CA TRP A 245 -8.92 3.77 29.81
C TRP A 245 -7.85 4.41 30.72
N PRO A 246 -7.83 4.16 32.05
CA PRO A 246 -6.78 4.69 32.92
C PRO A 246 -5.38 4.23 32.49
N GLU A 247 -5.17 2.93 32.26
CA GLU A 247 -3.89 2.40 31.79
C GLU A 247 -3.51 2.92 30.40
N CYS A 248 -4.49 3.04 29.50
CA CYS A 248 -4.30 3.64 28.17
C CYS A 248 -3.82 5.09 28.28
N ASN A 249 -4.40 5.88 29.18
CA ASN A 249 -4.04 7.27 29.42
C ASN A 249 -2.62 7.39 30.00
N ALA A 250 -2.32 6.64 31.06
CA ALA A 250 -1.01 6.64 31.70
C ALA A 250 0.11 6.21 30.74
N LEU A 251 -0.11 5.16 29.94
CA LEU A 251 0.86 4.71 28.95
C LEU A 251 1.07 5.77 27.85
N SER A 252 -0.01 6.36 27.34
CA SER A 252 0.08 7.40 26.30
C SER A 252 0.87 8.61 26.81
N ARG A 253 0.59 9.05 28.05
CA ARG A 253 1.30 10.15 28.71
C ARG A 253 2.79 9.84 28.88
N LYS A 254 3.13 8.65 29.36
CA LYS A 254 4.52 8.20 29.55
C LYS A 254 5.30 8.17 28.25
N LEU A 255 4.66 7.74 27.15
CA LEU A 255 5.28 7.73 25.84
C LEU A 255 5.46 9.14 25.28
N LEU A 256 4.47 10.02 25.44
CA LEU A 256 4.55 11.43 25.03
C LEU A 256 5.59 12.24 25.84
N LEU A 257 5.88 11.85 27.08
CA LEU A 257 6.99 12.40 27.87
C LEU A 257 8.35 12.04 27.25
N THR A 258 8.45 10.88 26.61
CA THR A 258 9.69 10.38 25.99
C THR A 258 9.84 10.89 24.56
N ASN A 259 8.76 10.83 23.77
CA ASN A 259 8.70 11.33 22.40
C ASN A 259 7.43 12.18 22.21
N PRO A 260 7.52 13.52 22.33
CA PRO A 260 6.37 14.41 22.24
C PRO A 260 5.93 14.71 20.80
N ASP A 261 6.48 14.06 19.76
CA ASP A 261 6.04 14.21 18.36
C ASP A 261 5.23 13.01 17.84
N ASP A 262 5.02 11.97 18.66
CA ASP A 262 4.24 10.79 18.27
C ASP A 262 2.73 11.07 18.28
N TRP A 263 2.19 11.43 17.11
CA TRP A 263 0.79 11.79 16.93
C TRP A 263 -0.21 10.71 17.35
N GLN A 264 0.11 9.43 17.13
CA GLN A 264 -0.74 8.30 17.53
C GLN A 264 -1.01 8.27 19.05
N PHE A 265 -0.01 8.65 19.86
CA PHE A 265 -0.15 8.69 21.31
C PHE A 265 -0.90 9.93 21.79
N PHE A 266 -0.84 11.06 21.08
CA PHE A 266 -1.74 12.19 21.38
C PHE A 266 -3.20 11.82 21.15
N LEU A 267 -3.52 11.17 20.02
CA LEU A 267 -4.89 10.71 19.76
C LEU A 267 -5.35 9.72 20.84
N SER A 268 -4.51 8.73 21.17
CA SER A 268 -4.83 7.75 22.22
C SER A 268 -4.94 8.38 23.61
N TYR A 269 -4.11 9.37 23.91
CA TYR A 269 -4.14 10.14 25.16
C TYR A 269 -5.46 10.89 25.31
N PHE A 270 -5.87 11.63 24.28
CA PHE A 270 -7.15 12.36 24.31
C PHE A 270 -8.35 11.41 24.30
N ASP A 271 -8.33 10.34 23.49
CA ASP A 271 -9.41 9.33 23.49
C ASP A 271 -9.62 8.78 24.90
N SER A 272 -8.54 8.30 25.52
CA SER A 272 -8.60 7.70 26.85
C SER A 272 -8.95 8.70 27.95
N LEU A 273 -8.42 9.92 27.92
CA LEU A 273 -8.77 10.97 28.88
C LEU A 273 -10.28 11.24 28.89
N PHE A 274 -10.88 11.38 27.71
CA PHE A 274 -12.29 11.70 27.60
C PHE A 274 -13.19 10.57 28.10
N HIS A 275 -12.80 9.31 27.88
CA HIS A 275 -13.46 8.17 28.51
C HIS A 275 -13.30 8.16 30.03
N VAL A 276 -12.11 8.44 30.56
CA VAL A 276 -11.84 8.54 32.02
C VAL A 276 -12.73 9.63 32.67
N ILE A 277 -12.91 10.77 31.99
CA ILE A 277 -13.81 11.86 32.44
C ILE A 277 -15.27 11.40 32.41
N ASP A 278 -15.71 10.77 31.32
CA ASP A 278 -17.10 10.32 31.15
C ASP A 278 -17.48 9.23 32.17
N GLU A 279 -16.53 8.39 32.54
CA GLU A 279 -16.67 7.38 33.60
C GLU A 279 -16.58 7.95 35.02
N SER A 280 -16.28 9.25 35.16
CA SER A 280 -16.06 9.91 36.47
C SER A 280 -15.03 9.16 37.34
N TRP A 281 -13.98 8.64 36.70
CA TRP A 281 -12.97 7.86 37.37
C TRP A 281 -12.20 8.69 38.39
N SER A 282 -11.94 8.10 39.56
CA SER A 282 -11.13 8.70 40.63
C SER A 282 -9.93 7.81 40.94
N PRO A 283 -8.77 8.40 41.28
CA PRO A 283 -7.59 7.62 41.66
C PRO A 283 -7.86 6.78 42.91
N PRO A 284 -7.24 5.59 43.04
CA PRO A 284 -7.33 4.76 44.24
C PRO A 284 -6.71 5.47 45.46
N GLU A 285 -7.25 5.21 46.65
CA GLU A 285 -6.80 5.85 47.91
C GLU A 285 -5.37 5.45 48.32
N GLU A 286 -4.94 4.24 47.96
CA GLU A 286 -3.59 3.72 48.19
C GLU A 286 -3.05 3.03 46.93
N GLY A 287 -1.80 3.33 46.56
CA GLY A 287 -1.09 2.74 45.42
C GLY A 287 -0.91 3.67 44.21
N GLU A 288 -0.35 3.14 43.12
CA GLU A 288 -0.25 3.86 41.85
C GLU A 288 -1.64 4.01 41.19
N HIS A 289 -1.86 5.09 40.44
CA HIS A 289 -3.15 5.36 39.79
C HIS A 289 -3.59 4.25 38.85
N SER A 290 -2.63 3.64 38.15
CA SER A 290 -2.84 2.53 37.22
C SER A 290 -1.60 1.66 37.15
N LEU A 291 -1.71 0.53 36.47
CA LEU A 291 -0.57 -0.37 36.23
C LEU A 291 0.55 0.24 35.36
N GLU A 292 0.33 1.40 34.75
CA GLU A 292 1.30 2.14 33.93
C GLU A 292 1.75 3.46 34.59
N GLY A 293 1.27 3.73 35.81
CA GLY A 293 1.60 4.92 36.60
C GLY A 293 0.47 5.96 36.62
N GLU A 294 0.87 7.23 36.64
CA GLU A 294 -0.01 8.41 36.81
C GLU A 294 -1.02 8.58 35.66
N VAL A 295 -2.30 8.64 36.02
CA VAL A 295 -3.45 8.87 35.13
C VAL A 295 -3.95 10.30 35.28
N GLU A 296 -4.23 10.96 34.16
CA GLU A 296 -4.92 12.25 34.13
C GLU A 296 -6.44 12.03 33.97
N SER A 297 -7.23 12.72 34.80
CA SER A 297 -8.67 12.50 34.97
C SER A 297 -9.52 13.75 34.75
N SER A 298 -8.89 14.87 34.40
CA SER A 298 -9.59 16.14 34.24
C SER A 298 -9.07 16.94 33.04
N VAL A 299 -9.95 17.77 32.48
CA VAL A 299 -9.59 18.67 31.38
C VAL A 299 -8.47 19.63 31.79
N ALA A 300 -8.49 20.13 33.04
CA ALA A 300 -7.45 21.01 33.56
C ALA A 300 -6.06 20.37 33.56
N GLN A 301 -5.96 19.08 33.91
CA GLN A 301 -4.69 18.34 33.82
C GLN A 301 -4.23 18.22 32.37
N ALA A 302 -5.13 17.89 31.45
CA ALA A 302 -4.79 17.76 30.04
C ALA A 302 -4.33 19.07 29.40
N ILE A 303 -5.02 20.18 29.72
CA ILE A 303 -4.62 21.53 29.32
C ILE A 303 -3.20 21.80 29.82
N LYS A 304 -2.94 21.57 31.12
CA LYS A 304 -1.62 21.75 31.70
C LYS A 304 -0.57 20.88 31.00
N PHE A 305 -0.85 19.60 30.76
CA PHE A 305 0.07 18.69 30.10
C PHE A 305 0.46 19.16 28.70
N VAL A 306 -0.52 19.56 27.88
CA VAL A 306 -0.27 20.08 26.53
C VAL A 306 0.52 21.39 26.57
N LEU A 307 0.16 22.32 27.47
CA LEU A 307 0.89 23.58 27.63
C LEU A 307 2.33 23.34 28.12
N ASP A 308 2.55 22.44 29.07
CA ASP A 308 3.89 22.07 29.55
C ASP A 308 4.75 21.46 28.43
N ARG A 309 4.14 20.67 27.52
CA ARG A 309 4.83 20.17 26.31
C ARG A 309 5.21 21.29 25.35
N ILE A 310 4.32 22.26 25.12
CA ILE A 310 4.62 23.42 24.28
C ILE A 310 5.73 24.26 24.91
N SER A 311 5.63 24.60 26.20
CA SER A 311 6.66 25.39 26.90
C SER A 311 8.02 24.71 26.86
N ALA A 312 8.08 23.37 27.00
CA ALA A 312 9.32 22.63 26.83
C ALA A 312 9.91 22.80 25.41
N GLU A 313 9.09 22.78 24.36
CA GLU A 313 9.55 23.06 22.99
C GLU A 313 9.99 24.53 22.78
N GLU A 314 9.34 25.47 23.45
CA GLU A 314 9.70 26.89 23.37
C GLU A 314 11.10 27.18 23.94
N THR A 315 11.49 26.48 25.00
CA THR A 315 12.83 26.63 25.59
C THR A 315 13.97 26.15 24.68
N LYS A 316 13.69 25.26 23.71
CA LYS A 316 14.73 24.70 22.82
C LYS A 316 15.27 25.72 21.81
N GLY A 317 14.51 26.78 21.51
CA GLY A 317 14.87 27.88 20.58
C GLY A 317 15.08 27.49 19.10
N SER A 318 15.50 26.26 18.81
CA SER A 318 15.73 25.71 17.48
C SER A 318 15.20 24.27 17.39
N ARG A 319 14.77 23.85 16.19
CA ARG A 319 14.21 22.50 15.92
C ARG A 319 13.04 22.11 16.84
N GLN A 320 12.10 23.04 17.01
CA GLN A 320 10.87 22.78 17.75
C GLN A 320 10.05 21.69 17.04
N LEU A 321 9.47 20.79 17.84
CA LEU A 321 8.60 19.72 17.34
C LEU A 321 7.20 20.25 17.04
N ARG A 322 6.50 19.62 16.09
CA ARG A 322 5.19 20.07 15.61
C ARG A 322 4.04 19.53 16.46
N GLY A 323 4.18 18.28 16.91
CA GLY A 323 3.18 17.52 17.64
C GLY A 323 2.51 18.30 18.77
N PRO A 324 3.24 18.93 19.71
CA PRO A 324 2.64 19.65 20.84
C PRO A 324 1.73 20.82 20.41
N TYR A 325 2.12 21.56 19.37
CA TYR A 325 1.32 22.68 18.88
C TYR A 325 0.03 22.20 18.19
N LEU A 326 0.11 21.08 17.44
CA LEU A 326 -1.06 20.46 16.81
C LEU A 326 -1.98 19.81 17.86
N ALA A 327 -1.40 19.23 18.92
CA ALA A 327 -2.16 18.63 20.02
C ALA A 327 -3.03 19.66 20.76
N ARG A 328 -2.59 20.92 20.85
CA ARG A 328 -3.41 22.03 21.38
C ARG A 328 -4.64 22.30 20.54
N LEU A 329 -4.51 22.32 19.21
CA LEU A 329 -5.64 22.50 18.28
C LEU A 329 -6.60 21.30 18.33
N GLU A 330 -6.07 20.08 18.39
CA GLU A 330 -6.86 18.85 18.54
C GLU A 330 -7.65 18.84 19.85
N LEU A 331 -7.03 19.27 20.96
CA LEU A 331 -7.72 19.35 22.25
C LEU A 331 -8.86 20.37 22.20
N ILE A 332 -8.64 21.55 21.60
CA ILE A 332 -9.70 22.55 21.36
C ILE A 332 -10.85 21.93 20.55
N GLN A 333 -10.53 21.24 19.45
CA GLN A 333 -11.54 20.62 18.59
C GLN A 333 -12.41 19.62 19.37
N ARG A 334 -11.81 18.76 20.19
CA ARG A 334 -12.54 17.78 21.00
C ARG A 334 -13.36 18.44 22.11
N LEU A 335 -12.84 19.46 22.76
CA LEU A 335 -13.58 20.21 23.79
C LEU A 335 -14.78 20.95 23.20
N ARG A 336 -14.66 21.55 22.00
CA ARG A 336 -15.78 22.15 21.26
C ARG A 336 -16.88 21.15 20.98
N GLN A 337 -16.52 19.97 20.48
CA GLN A 337 -17.47 18.90 20.17
C GLN A 337 -18.25 18.45 21.41
N ARG A 338 -17.63 18.54 22.60
CA ARG A 338 -18.24 18.22 23.89
C ARG A 338 -18.98 19.40 24.55
N GLY A 339 -18.85 20.61 24.02
CA GLY A 339 -19.43 21.83 24.63
C GLY A 339 -18.75 22.29 25.91
N SER A 340 -17.48 21.92 26.11
CA SER A 340 -16.69 22.24 27.32
C SER A 340 -16.19 23.70 27.31
N PRO A 341 -16.52 24.53 28.31
CA PRO A 341 -16.10 25.94 28.35
C PRO A 341 -14.60 26.15 28.56
N GLU A 342 -13.89 25.14 29.10
CA GLU A 342 -12.45 25.15 29.37
C GLU A 342 -11.61 25.27 28.09
N GLU A 343 -12.21 25.01 26.92
CA GLU A 343 -11.58 25.26 25.62
C GLU A 343 -11.02 26.69 25.51
N LYS A 344 -11.71 27.67 26.11
CA LYS A 344 -11.28 29.08 26.10
C LYS A 344 -9.93 29.30 26.79
N GLU A 345 -9.54 28.45 27.73
CA GLU A 345 -8.24 28.51 28.40
C GLU A 345 -7.08 28.16 27.46
N LEU A 346 -7.35 27.37 26.42
CA LEU A 346 -6.37 27.03 25.39
C LEU A 346 -6.18 28.14 24.36
N GLY A 347 -6.98 29.20 24.38
CA GLY A 347 -6.90 30.33 23.46
C GLY A 347 -7.62 30.11 22.13
N GLU A 348 -7.68 31.17 21.33
CA GLU A 348 -8.47 31.21 20.11
C GLU A 348 -7.80 30.45 18.94
N PRO A 349 -8.48 29.55 18.22
CA PRO A 349 -7.86 28.76 17.14
C PRO A 349 -7.19 29.60 16.05
N HIS A 350 -7.80 30.72 15.65
CA HIS A 350 -7.22 31.59 14.62
C HIS A 350 -5.86 32.17 15.05
N GLU A 351 -5.69 32.50 16.33
CA GLU A 351 -4.42 32.95 16.92
C GLU A 351 -3.39 31.81 16.92
N LEU A 352 -3.81 30.62 17.33
CA LEU A 352 -2.93 29.46 17.44
C LEU A 352 -2.44 28.97 16.06
N MET A 353 -3.33 28.96 15.07
CA MET A 353 -2.98 28.63 13.68
C MET A 353 -2.04 29.68 13.09
N PHE A 354 -2.22 30.96 13.43
CA PHE A 354 -1.29 32.04 13.07
C PHE A 354 0.09 31.83 13.69
N GLN A 355 0.17 31.58 15.00
CA GLN A 355 1.44 31.29 15.70
C GLN A 355 2.13 30.04 15.15
N TYR A 356 1.36 29.01 14.79
CA TYR A 356 1.87 27.81 14.14
C TYR A 356 2.49 28.15 12.77
N PHE A 357 1.80 28.95 11.96
CA PHE A 357 2.32 29.44 10.70
C PHE A 357 3.59 30.28 10.88
N GLU A 358 3.69 31.10 11.93
CA GLU A 358 4.90 31.87 12.18
C GLU A 358 6.12 30.98 12.38
N LYS A 359 5.94 29.85 13.08
CA LYS A 359 7.01 28.87 13.39
C LYS A 359 7.32 27.94 12.23
N PHE A 360 6.30 27.44 11.54
CA PHE A 360 6.43 26.33 10.56
C PHE A 360 6.04 26.71 9.13
N GLY A 361 5.63 27.95 8.86
CA GLY A 361 5.15 28.39 7.54
C GLY A 361 6.20 28.32 6.43
N ASP A 362 7.50 28.28 6.77
CA ASP A 362 8.58 28.05 5.82
C ASP A 362 8.77 26.56 5.46
N LYS A 363 7.93 25.65 5.99
CA LYS A 363 7.95 24.22 5.72
C LYS A 363 6.79 23.81 4.79
N PRO A 364 7.04 22.93 3.80
CA PRO A 364 5.99 22.42 2.92
C PRO A 364 4.83 21.70 3.63
N CYS A 365 5.07 21.13 4.83
CA CYS A 365 4.03 20.43 5.60
C CYS A 365 3.07 21.36 6.36
N CYS A 366 3.34 22.67 6.44
CA CYS A 366 2.49 23.60 7.20
C CYS A 366 1.04 23.56 6.73
N ILE A 367 0.81 23.51 5.42
CA ILE A 367 -0.53 23.39 4.86
C ILE A 367 -1.22 22.08 5.26
N SER A 368 -0.55 20.92 5.18
CA SER A 368 -1.18 19.64 5.52
C SER A 368 -1.56 19.57 7.00
N ASP A 369 -0.73 20.19 7.85
CA ASP A 369 -0.94 20.23 9.29
C ASP A 369 -2.10 21.17 9.68
N LEU A 370 -2.20 22.34 9.05
CA LEU A 370 -3.28 23.31 9.35
C LEU A 370 -4.62 22.94 8.69
N LYS A 371 -4.58 22.30 7.51
CA LYS A 371 -5.77 21.98 6.71
C LYS A 371 -6.80 21.14 7.47
N ILE A 372 -6.35 20.24 8.35
CA ILE A 372 -7.26 19.40 9.15
C ILE A 372 -8.05 20.19 10.20
N PHE A 373 -7.53 21.35 10.63
CA PHE A 373 -8.10 22.20 11.67
C PHE A 373 -8.83 23.45 11.14
N LEU A 374 -8.94 23.64 9.82
CA LEU A 374 -9.60 24.82 9.25
C LEU A 374 -11.08 24.94 9.64
N ASP A 375 -11.75 23.83 9.96
CA ASP A 375 -13.14 23.82 10.43
C ASP A 375 -13.31 24.50 11.81
N LEU A 376 -12.21 24.78 12.53
CA LEU A 376 -12.24 25.55 13.77
C LEU A 376 -12.42 27.06 13.53
N LEU A 377 -12.24 27.52 12.30
CA LEU A 377 -12.45 28.90 11.90
C LEU A 377 -13.90 29.10 11.45
N ALA A 378 -14.53 30.18 11.89
CA ALA A 378 -15.84 30.54 11.38
C ALA A 378 -15.71 31.18 9.98
N PRO A 379 -16.71 31.04 9.07
CA PRO A 379 -16.62 31.55 7.70
C PRO A 379 -16.31 33.05 7.60
N ASP A 380 -16.79 33.85 8.54
CA ASP A 380 -16.53 35.29 8.66
C ASP A 380 -15.08 35.62 9.04
N GLN A 381 -14.38 34.67 9.66
CA GLN A 381 -12.97 34.81 10.05
C GLN A 381 -12.00 34.46 8.92
N HIS A 382 -12.43 33.77 7.85
CA HIS A 382 -11.54 33.25 6.81
C HIS A 382 -10.68 34.35 6.15
N VAL A 383 -11.31 35.45 5.75
CA VAL A 383 -10.61 36.58 5.09
C VAL A 383 -9.66 37.27 6.07
N GLN A 384 -10.10 37.49 7.30
CA GLN A 384 -9.29 38.15 8.34
C GLN A 384 -8.05 37.31 8.68
N PHE A 385 -8.21 35.99 8.82
CA PHE A 385 -7.12 35.07 9.09
C PHE A 385 -6.09 35.08 7.95
N ILE A 386 -6.52 34.97 6.69
CA ILE A 386 -5.61 34.99 5.54
C ILE A 386 -4.85 36.31 5.44
N ASN A 387 -5.52 37.44 5.62
CA ASN A 387 -4.87 38.76 5.60
C ASN A 387 -3.78 38.86 6.68
N ARG A 388 -4.08 38.40 7.89
CA ARG A 388 -3.13 38.42 8.99
C ARG A 388 -1.93 37.52 8.75
N VAL A 389 -2.14 36.30 8.26
CA VAL A 389 -1.04 35.38 7.93
C VAL A 389 -0.16 35.99 6.83
N MET A 390 -0.77 36.64 5.83
CA MET A 390 -0.08 37.33 4.74
C MET A 390 0.82 38.47 5.22
N GLU A 391 0.44 39.23 6.25
CA GLU A 391 1.26 40.32 6.81
C GLU A 391 2.63 39.86 7.31
N THR A 392 2.76 38.59 7.72
CA THR A 392 4.03 38.02 8.19
C THR A 392 4.94 37.54 7.05
N VAL A 393 4.45 37.58 5.81
CA VAL A 393 5.21 37.12 4.64
C VAL A 393 6.06 38.28 4.13
N LEU A 394 7.38 38.12 4.22
CA LEU A 394 8.35 39.11 3.74
C LEU A 394 8.40 39.14 2.21
N LEU A 395 7.55 39.99 1.61
CA LEU A 395 7.57 40.30 0.18
C LEU A 395 8.34 41.59 -0.09
N THR A 396 8.95 41.70 -1.26
CA THR A 396 9.61 42.92 -1.71
C THR A 396 8.60 44.05 -1.91
N ALA A 397 9.02 45.28 -1.58
CA ALA A 397 8.21 46.46 -1.88
C ALA A 397 8.03 46.55 -3.40
N PRO A 398 6.79 46.47 -3.92
CA PRO A 398 6.57 46.52 -5.35
C PRO A 398 6.92 47.92 -5.88
N ALA A 399 7.49 47.98 -7.09
CA ALA A 399 7.42 49.21 -7.88
C ALA A 399 5.94 49.57 -8.11
N GLU A 400 5.61 50.84 -8.34
CA GLU A 400 4.23 51.30 -8.49
C GLU A 400 3.46 50.47 -9.55
N GLY A 401 2.43 49.74 -9.12
CA GLY A 401 1.64 48.83 -9.97
C GLY A 401 2.21 47.41 -10.19
N ALA A 402 3.35 47.06 -9.61
CA ALA A 402 3.95 45.72 -9.72
C ALA A 402 3.46 44.75 -8.63
N ILE A 403 3.55 43.44 -8.91
CA ILE A 403 3.22 42.38 -7.94
C ILE A 403 4.35 42.26 -6.92
N ALA A 404 4.02 42.16 -5.63
CA ALA A 404 4.99 41.90 -4.56
C ALA A 404 5.51 40.45 -4.62
N LEU A 405 6.83 40.28 -4.59
CA LEU A 405 7.52 39.01 -4.84
C LEU A 405 8.32 38.56 -3.60
N PRO A 406 8.44 37.24 -3.33
CA PRO A 406 9.22 36.76 -2.20
C PRO A 406 10.72 37.01 -2.40
N ALA A 407 11.44 37.43 -1.36
CA ALA A 407 12.88 37.70 -1.46
C ALA A 407 13.77 36.45 -1.38
N ASP A 408 13.29 35.38 -0.74
CA ASP A 408 14.00 34.12 -0.58
C ASP A 408 13.05 32.91 -0.63
N THR A 409 13.63 31.70 -0.58
CA THR A 409 12.87 30.44 -0.60
C THR A 409 11.94 30.24 0.60
N LYS A 410 12.25 30.84 1.77
CA LYS A 410 11.40 30.72 2.96
C LYS A 410 10.17 31.61 2.84
N ALA A 411 10.35 32.86 2.42
CA ALA A 411 9.28 33.79 2.11
C ALA A 411 8.39 33.23 0.99
N LEU A 412 8.99 32.61 -0.03
CA LEU A 412 8.26 31.93 -1.10
C LEU A 412 7.38 30.81 -0.55
N GLN A 413 7.93 29.92 0.29
CA GLN A 413 7.17 28.81 0.88
C GLN A 413 6.06 29.29 1.82
N ARG A 414 6.32 30.34 2.62
CA ARG A 414 5.29 30.98 3.47
C ARG A 414 4.15 31.51 2.63
N HIS A 415 4.46 32.33 1.61
CA HIS A 415 3.45 32.85 0.70
C HIS A 415 2.65 31.74 0.03
N LEU A 416 3.34 30.69 -0.43
CA LEU A 416 2.69 29.54 -1.06
C LEU A 416 1.69 28.86 -0.13
N CYS A 417 2.06 28.67 1.13
CA CYS A 417 1.17 28.14 2.16
C CYS A 417 -0.06 29.05 2.36
N VAL A 418 0.11 30.38 2.38
CA VAL A 418 -1.04 31.33 2.44
C VAL A 418 -2.01 31.12 1.28
N VAL A 419 -1.50 31.01 0.05
CA VAL A 419 -2.34 30.81 -1.14
C VAL A 419 -3.06 29.45 -1.08
N GLN A 420 -2.40 28.39 -0.59
CA GLN A 420 -3.02 27.08 -0.41
C GLN A 420 -4.10 27.10 0.68
N LEU A 421 -3.88 27.82 1.78
CA LEU A 421 -4.87 28.04 2.85
C LEU A 421 -6.07 28.82 2.31
N ALA A 422 -5.85 29.89 1.56
CA ALA A 422 -6.91 30.68 0.92
C ALA A 422 -7.76 29.82 -0.03
N ARG A 423 -7.13 28.92 -0.81
CA ARG A 423 -7.86 27.95 -1.63
C ARG A 423 -8.68 26.97 -0.78
N SER A 424 -8.07 26.43 0.28
CA SER A 424 -8.70 25.44 1.17
C SER A 424 -9.89 26.00 1.96
N LEU A 425 -9.86 27.30 2.26
CA LEU A 425 -10.96 28.05 2.89
C LEU A 425 -12.04 28.50 1.90
N GLY A 426 -11.91 28.15 0.62
CA GLY A 426 -12.91 28.42 -0.42
C GLY A 426 -12.84 29.82 -1.04
N LEU A 427 -11.85 30.65 -0.67
CA LEU A 427 -11.79 32.05 -1.11
C LEU A 427 -11.60 32.18 -2.62
N HIS A 428 -10.80 31.31 -3.24
CA HIS A 428 -10.61 31.32 -4.71
C HIS A 428 -11.86 30.87 -5.48
N HIS A 429 -12.70 30.03 -4.88
CA HIS A 429 -13.94 29.57 -5.51
C HIS A 429 -15.03 30.66 -5.48
N ALA A 430 -15.01 31.51 -4.46
CA ALA A 430 -15.95 32.62 -4.30
C ALA A 430 -15.61 33.85 -5.19
N MET A 431 -14.42 33.88 -5.81
CA MET A 431 -14.02 34.94 -6.73
C MET A 431 -14.85 34.94 -8.01
N ASP A 432 -15.11 36.12 -8.55
CA ASP A 432 -15.67 36.24 -9.90
C ASP A 432 -14.61 35.94 -10.98
N ARG A 433 -15.04 36.00 -12.24
CA ARG A 433 -14.19 35.72 -13.41
C ARG A 433 -12.97 36.64 -13.50
N GLU A 434 -13.14 37.95 -13.24
CA GLU A 434 -12.07 38.94 -13.39
C GLU A 434 -11.00 38.75 -12.31
N HIS A 435 -11.44 38.52 -11.07
CA HIS A 435 -10.55 38.24 -9.95
C HIS A 435 -9.82 36.91 -10.11
N LYS A 436 -10.48 35.86 -10.65
CA LYS A 436 -9.80 34.59 -11.00
C LYS A 436 -8.71 34.80 -12.05
N LEU A 437 -8.96 35.60 -13.09
CA LEU A 437 -7.95 35.92 -14.11
C LEU A 437 -6.77 36.72 -13.55
N SER A 438 -7.05 37.69 -12.67
CA SER A 438 -6.01 38.43 -11.93
C SER A 438 -5.14 37.48 -11.09
N LEU A 439 -5.77 36.59 -10.32
CA LEU A 439 -5.07 35.58 -9.52
C LEU A 439 -4.21 34.65 -10.39
N ILE A 440 -4.71 34.17 -11.54
CA ILE A 440 -3.91 33.36 -12.47
C ILE A 440 -2.67 34.14 -12.95
N HIS A 441 -2.82 35.41 -13.30
CA HIS A 441 -1.70 36.26 -13.71
C HIS A 441 -0.66 36.41 -12.58
N GLU A 442 -1.14 36.62 -11.35
CA GLU A 442 -0.31 36.77 -10.16
C GLU A 442 0.49 35.49 -9.85
N LEU A 443 -0.19 34.33 -9.87
CA LEU A 443 0.42 33.02 -9.65
C LEU A 443 1.45 32.67 -10.72
N LYS A 444 1.17 32.96 -11.99
CA LYS A 444 2.15 32.76 -13.09
C LYS A 444 3.38 33.64 -12.93
N THR A 445 3.20 34.88 -12.51
CA THR A 445 4.30 35.82 -12.27
C THR A 445 5.19 35.32 -11.12
N ARG A 446 4.59 34.89 -10.01
CA ARG A 446 5.34 34.30 -8.88
C ARG A 446 5.98 32.97 -9.21
N TYR A 447 5.34 32.14 -10.03
CA TYR A 447 5.92 30.90 -10.55
C TYR A 447 7.25 31.18 -11.25
N ARG A 448 7.23 32.08 -12.24
CA ARG A 448 8.41 32.45 -13.04
C ARG A 448 9.52 33.08 -12.22
N HIS A 449 9.17 34.02 -11.33
CA HIS A 449 10.14 34.59 -10.40
C HIS A 449 10.78 33.53 -9.50
N GLY A 450 9.98 32.58 -8.99
CA GLY A 450 10.49 31.51 -8.13
C GLY A 450 11.49 30.57 -8.81
N LEU A 451 11.48 30.47 -10.15
CA LEU A 451 12.48 29.70 -10.90
C LEU A 451 13.90 30.30 -10.77
N GLU A 452 14.03 31.58 -10.45
CA GLU A 452 15.33 32.22 -10.23
C GLU A 452 16.05 31.61 -9.03
N PHE A 453 15.32 31.28 -7.96
CA PHE A 453 15.88 30.61 -6.78
C PHE A 453 16.41 29.21 -7.07
N GLY A 454 15.79 28.49 -8.01
CA GLY A 454 16.25 27.17 -8.44
C GLY A 454 17.54 27.20 -9.28
N LYS A 455 17.76 28.30 -10.01
CA LYS A 455 18.97 28.52 -10.82
C LYS A 455 20.18 28.91 -9.98
N LEU A 456 19.98 29.60 -8.86
CA LEU A 456 21.03 30.19 -8.01
C LEU A 456 21.67 29.20 -7.02
N ARG A 457 21.11 28.00 -6.84
CA ARG A 457 21.48 27.10 -5.75
C ARG A 457 22.51 26.05 -6.18
N LEU A 458 23.80 26.42 -6.17
CA LEU A 458 24.93 25.62 -5.65
C LEU A 458 26.18 26.53 -5.56
N PRO A 459 26.97 26.49 -4.47
CA PRO A 459 28.26 27.21 -4.35
C PRO A 459 29.29 26.84 -5.44
N SER A 460 29.01 25.80 -6.22
CA SER A 460 29.83 25.25 -7.30
C SER A 460 29.32 25.58 -8.72
N GLY A 461 28.34 26.47 -8.89
CA GLY A 461 27.89 26.95 -10.20
C GLY A 461 27.16 25.91 -11.09
N LYS A 462 26.54 24.88 -10.51
CA LYS A 462 25.68 23.92 -11.25
C LYS A 462 24.21 24.15 -10.86
N SER A 463 23.30 24.05 -11.83
CA SER A 463 21.85 24.15 -11.60
C SER A 463 21.33 23.07 -10.64
N SER A 464 20.17 23.29 -10.03
CA SER A 464 19.42 22.24 -9.31
C SER A 464 19.35 20.94 -10.12
N LEU A 465 19.42 19.80 -9.44
CA LEU A 465 19.35 18.48 -10.08
C LEU A 465 17.98 18.34 -10.74
N LYS A 466 17.93 17.79 -11.96
CA LYS A 466 16.67 17.57 -12.70
C LYS A 466 15.64 16.70 -11.94
N THR A 467 16.09 15.99 -10.91
CA THR A 467 15.29 15.14 -10.02
C THR A 467 14.63 15.90 -8.86
N GLU A 468 15.11 17.11 -8.55
CA GLU A 468 14.50 17.96 -7.52
C GLU A 468 13.39 18.81 -8.14
N LEU A 469 12.29 18.98 -7.39
CA LEU A 469 11.20 19.86 -7.79
C LEU A 469 11.61 21.32 -7.58
N GLN A 470 11.08 22.22 -8.41
CA GLN A 470 11.32 23.65 -8.20
C GLN A 470 10.48 24.16 -7.03
N TYR A 471 11.01 25.13 -6.29
CA TYR A 471 10.31 25.72 -5.12
C TYR A 471 8.93 26.29 -5.46
N SER A 472 8.77 26.78 -6.70
CA SER A 472 7.57 27.48 -7.14
C SER A 472 6.59 26.61 -7.92
N ASP A 473 6.85 25.31 -8.12
CA ASP A 473 5.99 24.41 -8.93
C ASP A 473 4.52 24.44 -8.50
N VAL A 474 4.28 24.58 -7.20
CA VAL A 474 2.92 24.62 -6.65
C VAL A 474 2.14 25.88 -7.08
N TYR A 475 2.80 27.01 -7.38
CA TYR A 475 2.10 28.16 -7.98
C TYR A 475 1.55 27.82 -9.36
N CYS A 476 2.31 27.06 -10.15
CA CYS A 476 1.86 26.57 -11.45
C CYS A 476 0.65 25.63 -11.28
N LEU A 477 0.70 24.68 -10.33
CA LEU A 477 -0.45 23.80 -10.01
C LEU A 477 -1.68 24.58 -9.57
N LEU A 478 -1.52 25.57 -8.68
CA LEU A 478 -2.65 26.39 -8.20
C LEU A 478 -3.29 27.19 -9.34
N ALA A 479 -2.48 27.79 -10.22
CA ALA A 479 -2.99 28.48 -11.40
C ALA A 479 -3.70 27.53 -12.38
N ALA A 480 -3.15 26.33 -12.59
CA ALA A 480 -3.77 25.28 -13.38
C ALA A 480 -5.14 24.87 -12.79
N HIS A 481 -5.25 24.70 -11.48
CA HIS A 481 -6.52 24.37 -10.85
C HIS A 481 -7.56 25.49 -11.00
N VAL A 482 -7.19 26.77 -10.85
CA VAL A 482 -8.11 27.89 -11.09
C VAL A 482 -8.59 27.93 -12.55
N LEU A 483 -7.71 27.63 -13.51
CA LEU A 483 -8.10 27.51 -14.93
C LEU A 483 -9.08 26.35 -15.17
N ILE A 484 -8.86 25.20 -14.50
CA ILE A 484 -9.78 24.05 -14.57
C ILE A 484 -11.12 24.40 -13.92
N ASP A 485 -11.13 25.15 -12.82
CA ASP A 485 -12.37 25.64 -12.19
C ASP A 485 -13.14 26.54 -13.15
N MET A 486 -12.46 27.50 -13.80
CA MET A 486 -13.07 28.37 -14.81
C MET A 486 -13.69 27.57 -15.95
N TRP A 487 -12.97 26.58 -16.49
CA TRP A 487 -13.51 25.70 -17.53
C TRP A 487 -14.74 24.92 -17.03
N ALA A 488 -14.69 24.37 -15.82
CA ALA A 488 -15.79 23.59 -15.27
C ALA A 488 -17.05 24.45 -15.00
N GLU A 489 -16.89 25.74 -14.73
CA GLU A 489 -17.99 26.67 -14.48
C GLU A 489 -18.58 27.27 -15.77
N THR A 490 -17.73 27.60 -16.76
CA THR A 490 -18.15 28.33 -17.97
C THR A 490 -18.28 27.45 -19.21
N GLY A 491 -17.61 26.29 -19.24
CA GLY A 491 -17.44 25.45 -20.43
C GLY A 491 -16.47 26.03 -21.46
N GLU A 492 -15.77 27.14 -21.18
CA GLU A 492 -14.84 27.76 -22.14
C GLU A 492 -13.57 26.92 -22.34
N GLU A 493 -13.41 26.31 -23.51
CA GLU A 493 -12.25 25.47 -23.84
C GLU A 493 -10.91 26.22 -23.79
N TRP A 494 -10.91 27.54 -24.01
CA TRP A 494 -9.69 28.35 -23.97
C TRP A 494 -8.94 28.23 -22.63
N SER A 495 -9.67 28.08 -21.52
CA SER A 495 -9.08 27.86 -20.20
C SER A 495 -8.27 26.56 -20.12
N LEU A 496 -8.70 25.49 -20.80
CA LEU A 496 -7.95 24.23 -20.89
C LEU A 496 -6.67 24.39 -21.71
N TRP A 497 -6.71 25.12 -22.84
CA TRP A 497 -5.52 25.40 -23.64
C TRP A 497 -4.47 26.21 -22.87
N GLN A 498 -4.92 27.21 -22.10
CA GLN A 498 -4.02 27.95 -21.20
C GLN A 498 -3.44 27.06 -20.11
N CYS A 499 -4.23 26.17 -19.54
CA CYS A 499 -3.80 25.22 -18.52
C CYS A 499 -2.74 24.26 -19.06
N LEU A 500 -2.97 23.71 -20.25
CA LEU A 500 -2.02 22.85 -20.97
C LEU A 500 -0.70 23.58 -21.20
N GLY A 501 -0.72 24.78 -21.79
CA GLY A 501 0.50 25.55 -22.04
C GLY A 501 1.28 25.89 -20.77
N LEU A 502 0.57 26.18 -19.66
CA LEU A 502 1.18 26.44 -18.36
C LEU A 502 1.84 25.19 -17.76
N LEU A 503 1.18 24.04 -17.83
CA LEU A 503 1.72 22.78 -17.30
C LEU A 503 2.89 22.26 -18.14
N GLU A 504 2.86 22.45 -19.46
CA GLU A 504 4.01 22.16 -20.35
C GLU A 504 5.21 23.06 -20.02
N GLU A 505 5.00 24.38 -19.83
CA GLU A 505 6.04 25.29 -19.34
C GLU A 505 6.61 24.78 -17.99
N GLY A 506 5.71 24.37 -17.08
CA GLY A 506 6.03 23.74 -15.80
C GLY A 506 6.92 22.51 -15.92
N LEU A 507 6.53 21.57 -16.77
CA LEU A 507 7.21 20.29 -16.95
C LEU A 507 8.58 20.43 -17.59
N ILE A 508 8.78 21.41 -18.49
CA ILE A 508 10.10 21.72 -19.06
C ILE A 508 11.08 22.15 -17.96
N GLN A 509 10.63 22.94 -16.98
CA GLN A 509 11.47 23.40 -15.88
C GLN A 509 11.63 22.35 -14.77
N SER A 510 10.61 21.50 -14.58
CA SER A 510 10.52 20.50 -13.52
C SER A 510 10.12 19.12 -14.09
N PRO A 511 10.99 18.45 -14.87
CA PRO A 511 10.64 17.23 -15.61
C PRO A 511 10.31 16.02 -14.73
N SER A 512 10.69 16.07 -13.45
CA SER A 512 10.39 15.02 -12.46
C SER A 512 9.08 15.24 -11.71
N ASN A 513 8.35 16.33 -11.97
CA ASN A 513 7.11 16.64 -11.26
C ASN A 513 5.96 15.74 -11.72
N ALA A 514 5.59 14.77 -10.87
CA ALA A 514 4.52 13.82 -11.15
C ALA A 514 3.14 14.50 -11.24
N GLN A 515 2.88 15.56 -10.47
CA GLN A 515 1.58 16.25 -10.48
C GLN A 515 1.32 16.95 -11.82
N PHE A 516 2.35 17.55 -12.42
CA PHE A 516 2.23 18.10 -13.79
C PHE A 516 1.91 17.00 -14.80
N LYS A 517 2.64 15.89 -14.78
CA LYS A 517 2.39 14.75 -15.69
C LYS A 517 0.98 14.18 -15.53
N LEU A 518 0.52 13.96 -14.29
CA LEU A 518 -0.81 13.43 -14.01
C LEU A 518 -1.93 14.37 -14.48
N LEU A 519 -1.79 15.69 -14.23
CA LEU A 519 -2.75 16.68 -14.73
C LEU A 519 -2.74 16.79 -16.25
N LEU A 520 -1.56 16.79 -16.89
CA LEU A 520 -1.43 16.80 -18.35
C LEU A 520 -2.10 15.56 -18.96
N ILE A 521 -1.90 14.37 -18.39
CA ILE A 521 -2.57 13.13 -18.83
C ILE A 521 -4.08 13.33 -18.84
N LEU A 522 -4.66 13.85 -17.75
CA LEU A 522 -6.10 14.07 -17.69
C LEU A 522 -6.58 15.12 -18.70
N ILE A 523 -5.86 16.23 -18.86
CA ILE A 523 -6.23 17.29 -19.80
C ILE A 523 -6.15 16.80 -21.24
N PHE A 524 -5.07 16.10 -21.61
CA PHE A 524 -4.92 15.50 -22.94
C PHE A 524 -6.03 14.49 -23.25
N CYS A 525 -6.33 13.58 -22.31
CA CYS A 525 -7.47 12.66 -22.45
C CYS A 525 -8.80 13.40 -22.62
N ARG A 526 -9.02 14.51 -21.91
CA ARG A 526 -10.24 15.33 -22.04
C ARG A 526 -10.32 16.07 -23.38
N LEU A 527 -9.20 16.48 -23.94
CA LEU A 527 -9.10 17.08 -25.28
C LEU A 527 -9.11 16.03 -26.40
N GLY A 528 -9.15 14.74 -26.07
CA GLY A 528 -9.16 13.63 -27.03
C GLY A 528 -7.79 13.29 -27.63
N ALA A 529 -6.70 13.84 -27.10
CA ALA A 529 -5.34 13.52 -27.52
C ALA A 529 -4.73 12.46 -26.60
N PHE A 530 -4.31 11.31 -27.13
CA PHE A 530 -3.82 10.20 -26.30
C PHE A 530 -2.35 9.81 -26.55
N GLU A 531 -1.78 10.16 -27.70
CA GLU A 531 -0.35 9.91 -27.96
C GLU A 531 0.58 10.55 -26.90
N PRO A 532 0.40 11.84 -26.51
CA PRO A 532 1.21 12.45 -25.45
C PRO A 532 1.02 11.79 -24.08
N VAL A 533 -0.16 11.19 -23.84
CA VAL A 533 -0.47 10.51 -22.57
C VAL A 533 0.40 9.29 -22.36
N VAL A 534 0.69 8.52 -23.43
CA VAL A 534 1.57 7.35 -23.36
C VAL A 534 2.98 7.75 -22.97
N ASP A 535 3.51 8.83 -23.56
CA ASP A 535 4.85 9.34 -23.26
C ASP A 535 4.95 9.88 -21.83
N LEU A 536 3.95 10.65 -21.39
CA LEU A 536 3.87 11.18 -20.03
C LEU A 536 3.78 10.08 -18.99
N TYR A 537 2.95 9.06 -19.23
CA TYR A 537 2.81 7.92 -18.31
C TYR A 537 4.09 7.08 -18.28
N SER A 538 4.74 6.87 -19.43
CA SER A 538 6.03 6.18 -19.48
C SER A 538 7.11 6.94 -18.71
N SER A 539 7.07 8.28 -18.78
CA SER A 539 7.95 9.19 -18.01
C SER A 539 7.66 9.22 -16.50
N LEU A 540 6.49 8.76 -16.04
CA LEU A 540 6.21 8.54 -14.62
C LEU A 540 6.94 7.29 -14.07
N ASP A 541 7.38 6.39 -14.95
CA ASP A 541 8.04 5.13 -14.59
C ASP A 541 7.19 4.29 -13.61
N ALA A 542 5.88 4.20 -13.87
CA ALA A 542 4.93 3.48 -13.04
C ALA A 542 5.24 1.97 -13.02
N LYS A 543 5.42 1.40 -11.82
CA LYS A 543 5.84 0.01 -11.60
C LYS A 543 4.97 -0.75 -10.62
N HIS A 544 4.90 -2.06 -10.82
CA HIS A 544 4.30 -3.02 -9.90
C HIS A 544 2.88 -2.59 -9.47
N VAL A 545 2.66 -2.36 -8.17
CA VAL A 545 1.35 -2.00 -7.59
C VAL A 545 0.76 -0.73 -8.22
N GLN A 546 1.59 0.15 -8.78
CA GLN A 546 1.11 1.35 -9.48
C GLN A 546 0.27 1.03 -10.72
N HIS A 547 0.46 -0.14 -11.34
CA HIS A 547 -0.41 -0.58 -12.42
C HIS A 547 -1.86 -0.82 -11.95
N ASP A 548 -2.07 -1.19 -10.68
CA ASP A 548 -3.41 -1.32 -10.08
C ASP A 548 -3.97 0.03 -9.63
N THR A 549 -3.12 0.90 -9.06
CA THR A 549 -3.58 2.15 -8.43
C THR A 549 -3.73 3.31 -9.41
N ILE A 550 -2.85 3.47 -10.40
CA ILE A 550 -2.86 4.59 -11.37
C ILE A 550 -2.93 4.13 -12.84
N GLY A 551 -2.81 2.83 -13.13
CA GLY A 551 -2.92 2.28 -14.49
C GLY A 551 -4.27 2.51 -15.17
N TYR A 552 -5.30 2.80 -14.38
CA TYR A 552 -6.62 3.22 -14.89
C TYR A 552 -6.56 4.50 -15.73
N LEU A 553 -5.54 5.35 -15.55
CA LEU A 553 -5.35 6.58 -16.32
C LEU A 553 -5.05 6.33 -17.80
N LEU A 554 -4.53 5.14 -18.16
CA LEU A 554 -4.30 4.73 -19.54
C LEU A 554 -5.49 3.94 -20.08
N THR A 555 -5.77 2.81 -19.43
CA THR A 555 -6.73 1.78 -19.87
C THR A 555 -8.13 2.34 -20.09
N ARG A 556 -8.58 3.25 -19.21
CA ARG A 556 -9.89 3.90 -19.34
C ARG A 556 -10.06 4.70 -20.64
N TYR A 557 -8.99 5.28 -21.16
CA TYR A 557 -9.07 6.25 -22.27
C TYR A 557 -8.52 5.70 -23.59
N ALA A 558 -7.54 4.79 -23.54
CA ALA A 558 -6.81 4.32 -24.73
C ALA A 558 -7.73 3.75 -25.82
N GLU A 559 -8.59 2.80 -25.47
CA GLU A 559 -9.52 2.16 -26.41
C GLU A 559 -10.64 3.12 -26.82
N SER A 560 -11.22 3.86 -25.87
CA SER A 560 -12.27 4.85 -26.15
C SER A 560 -11.85 5.98 -27.11
N LEU A 561 -10.57 6.31 -27.16
CA LEU A 561 -9.99 7.31 -28.07
C LEU A 561 -9.40 6.69 -29.36
N GLY A 562 -9.69 5.40 -29.62
CA GLY A 562 -9.28 4.70 -30.83
C GLY A 562 -7.79 4.30 -30.90
N GLN A 563 -7.04 4.41 -29.80
CA GLN A 563 -5.61 4.07 -29.75
C GLN A 563 -5.40 2.59 -29.40
N PHE A 564 -5.80 1.70 -30.31
CA PHE A 564 -5.79 0.26 -30.06
C PHE A 564 -4.39 -0.32 -29.74
N ALA A 565 -3.34 0.18 -30.39
CA ALA A 565 -1.96 -0.25 -30.11
C ALA A 565 -1.52 0.11 -28.68
N ALA A 566 -1.79 1.34 -28.24
CA ALA A 566 -1.47 1.80 -26.90
C ALA A 566 -2.35 1.10 -25.84
N SER A 567 -3.62 0.84 -26.15
CA SER A 567 -4.53 0.08 -25.28
C SER A 567 -4.04 -1.36 -25.08
N SER A 568 -3.68 -2.04 -26.18
CA SER A 568 -3.08 -3.38 -26.18
C SER A 568 -1.82 -3.45 -25.31
N GLN A 569 -0.91 -2.49 -25.46
CA GLN A 569 0.31 -2.43 -24.64
C GLN A 569 0.01 -2.17 -23.17
N SER A 570 -0.88 -1.22 -22.87
CA SER A 570 -1.28 -0.87 -21.50
C SER A 570 -1.91 -2.07 -20.78
N CYS A 571 -2.83 -2.76 -21.46
CA CYS A 571 -3.43 -3.98 -20.93
C CYS A 571 -2.38 -5.07 -20.65
N ASN A 572 -1.45 -5.27 -21.58
CA ASN A 572 -0.37 -6.26 -21.41
C ASN A 572 0.53 -5.94 -20.21
N PHE A 573 0.87 -4.68 -19.97
CA PHE A 573 1.66 -4.30 -18.79
C PHE A 573 0.90 -4.59 -17.48
N SER A 574 -0.37 -4.21 -17.40
CA SER A 574 -1.21 -4.49 -16.22
C SER A 574 -1.40 -5.99 -15.99
N LEU A 575 -1.71 -6.78 -17.03
CA LEU A 575 -1.86 -8.24 -16.90
C LEU A 575 -0.58 -8.94 -16.46
N ARG A 576 0.58 -8.54 -17.00
CA ARG A 576 1.89 -9.07 -16.58
C ARG A 576 2.11 -8.83 -15.09
N PHE A 577 1.74 -7.66 -14.57
CA PHE A 577 1.80 -7.38 -13.14
C PHE A 577 0.88 -8.32 -12.34
N PHE A 578 -0.41 -8.42 -12.68
CA PHE A 578 -1.35 -9.24 -11.92
C PHE A 578 -0.98 -10.73 -11.91
N HIS A 579 -0.58 -11.28 -13.06
CA HIS A 579 -0.13 -12.67 -13.16
C HIS A 579 1.19 -12.93 -12.41
N SER A 580 2.14 -11.98 -12.47
CA SER A 580 3.38 -12.09 -11.69
C SER A 580 3.10 -12.03 -10.19
N ASN A 581 2.21 -11.13 -9.76
CA ASN A 581 1.82 -10.99 -8.37
C ASN A 581 1.20 -12.29 -7.80
N GLN A 582 0.32 -12.95 -8.54
CA GLN A 582 -0.25 -14.24 -8.11
C GLN A 582 0.83 -15.29 -7.79
N LYS A 583 1.89 -15.33 -8.60
CA LYS A 583 3.03 -16.22 -8.40
C LYS A 583 3.91 -15.76 -7.23
N ASP A 584 4.26 -14.47 -7.20
CA ASP A 584 5.24 -13.92 -6.26
C ASP A 584 4.69 -13.85 -4.83
N THR A 585 3.46 -13.37 -4.63
CA THR A 585 2.86 -13.32 -3.29
C THR A 585 2.76 -14.71 -2.66
N SER A 586 2.47 -15.74 -3.47
CA SER A 586 2.42 -17.13 -2.99
C SER A 586 3.78 -17.63 -2.50
N GLU A 587 4.88 -17.18 -3.11
CA GLU A 587 6.24 -17.50 -2.62
C GLU A 587 6.62 -16.68 -1.38
N TYR A 588 6.18 -15.42 -1.28
CA TYR A 588 6.42 -14.62 -0.07
C TYR A 588 5.65 -15.15 1.15
N ILE A 589 4.47 -15.74 0.96
CA ILE A 589 3.75 -16.47 2.02
C ILE A 589 4.58 -17.68 2.51
N ILE A 590 5.17 -18.44 1.59
CA ILE A 590 6.07 -19.57 1.91
C ILE A 590 7.30 -19.08 2.69
N GLN A 591 7.89 -17.95 2.27
CA GLN A 591 9.04 -17.35 2.97
C GLN A 591 8.67 -16.86 4.37
N ALA A 592 7.45 -16.33 4.57
CA ALA A 592 6.98 -15.89 5.87
C ALA A 592 6.96 -17.04 6.90
N TYR A 593 6.59 -18.27 6.52
CA TYR A 593 6.73 -19.44 7.38
C TYR A 593 8.19 -19.75 7.72
N LYS A 594 9.10 -19.65 6.74
CA LYS A 594 10.53 -19.94 6.93
C LYS A 594 11.23 -18.95 7.84
N TYR A 595 10.88 -17.67 7.75
CA TYR A 595 11.47 -16.60 8.56
C TYR A 595 10.72 -16.34 9.88
N GLY A 596 9.62 -17.06 10.15
CA GLY A 596 8.83 -16.87 11.37
C GLY A 596 7.99 -15.59 11.38
N ALA A 597 7.71 -14.98 10.22
CA ALA A 597 6.88 -13.78 10.10
C ALA A 597 5.38 -14.14 10.12
N PHE A 598 4.93 -14.81 11.19
CA PHE A 598 3.57 -15.37 11.28
C PHE A 598 2.47 -14.30 11.22
N GLU A 599 2.70 -13.14 11.83
CA GLU A 599 1.77 -12.01 11.82
C GLU A 599 1.50 -11.47 10.40
N LYS A 600 2.47 -11.61 9.49
CA LYS A 600 2.38 -11.14 8.10
C LYS A 600 1.69 -12.11 7.15
N ILE A 601 1.52 -13.38 7.52
CA ILE A 601 0.87 -14.36 6.65
C ILE A 601 -0.60 -13.99 6.36
N PRO A 602 -1.44 -13.66 7.37
CA PRO A 602 -2.79 -13.16 7.10
C PRO A 602 -2.81 -11.89 6.25
N GLU A 603 -1.88 -10.95 6.48
CA GLU A 603 -1.76 -9.71 5.71
C GLU A 603 -1.44 -10.00 4.23
N PHE A 604 -0.48 -10.89 3.95
CA PHE A 604 -0.12 -11.27 2.57
C PHE A 604 -1.27 -11.99 1.85
N ILE A 605 -2.03 -12.82 2.55
CA ILE A 605 -3.21 -13.47 1.98
C ILE A 605 -4.30 -12.43 1.68
N ALA A 606 -4.57 -11.50 2.59
CA ALA A 606 -5.52 -10.42 2.37
C ALA A 606 -5.09 -9.52 1.19
N PHE A 607 -3.81 -9.17 1.09
CA PHE A 607 -3.25 -8.41 -0.03
C PHE A 607 -3.40 -9.16 -1.36
N ARG A 608 -3.05 -10.45 -1.40
CA ARG A 608 -3.22 -11.31 -2.58
C ARG A 608 -4.68 -11.33 -3.04
N ASN A 609 -5.61 -11.55 -2.11
CA ASN A 609 -7.04 -11.64 -2.41
C ASN A 609 -7.58 -10.28 -2.89
N ARG A 610 -7.12 -9.17 -2.30
CA ARG A 610 -7.47 -7.80 -2.71
C ARG A 610 -7.02 -7.49 -4.14
N LEU A 611 -5.82 -7.92 -4.53
CA LEU A 611 -5.33 -7.73 -5.91
C LEU A 611 -6.02 -8.67 -6.91
N ASN A 612 -6.26 -9.92 -6.54
CA ASN A 612 -6.98 -10.88 -7.40
C ASN A 612 -8.44 -10.47 -7.64
N SER A 613 -9.04 -9.76 -6.68
CA SER A 613 -10.40 -9.22 -6.78
C SER A 613 -10.41 -7.76 -7.22
N SER A 614 -9.31 -7.24 -7.80
CA SER A 614 -9.25 -5.85 -8.24
C SER A 614 -10.22 -5.60 -9.39
N LEU A 615 -10.99 -4.51 -9.29
CA LEU A 615 -11.82 -3.96 -10.35
C LEU A 615 -10.99 -3.65 -11.60
N HIS A 616 -9.78 -3.10 -11.42
CA HIS A 616 -8.91 -2.78 -12.53
C HIS A 616 -8.39 -4.05 -13.22
N PHE A 617 -8.15 -5.12 -12.47
CA PHE A 617 -7.77 -6.41 -13.06
C PHE A 617 -8.89 -7.00 -13.93
N ALA A 618 -10.13 -6.95 -13.43
CA ALA A 618 -11.31 -7.40 -14.19
C ALA A 618 -11.46 -6.60 -15.50
N GLN A 619 -11.33 -5.27 -15.43
CA GLN A 619 -11.40 -4.37 -16.59
C GLN A 619 -10.36 -4.70 -17.65
N VAL A 620 -9.10 -4.78 -17.24
CA VAL A 620 -8.00 -5.03 -18.17
C VAL A 620 -8.15 -6.40 -18.83
N ARG A 621 -8.64 -7.41 -18.10
CA ARG A 621 -8.87 -8.74 -18.66
C ARG A 621 -9.96 -8.71 -19.72
N THR A 622 -11.11 -8.09 -19.42
CA THR A 622 -12.22 -7.96 -20.37
C THR A 622 -11.83 -7.12 -21.59
N GLU A 623 -11.21 -5.96 -21.38
CA GLU A 623 -10.76 -5.07 -22.45
C GLU A 623 -9.72 -5.75 -23.34
N ARG A 624 -8.79 -6.52 -22.76
CA ARG A 624 -7.80 -7.27 -23.53
C ARG A 624 -8.45 -8.31 -24.44
N MET A 625 -9.38 -9.10 -23.91
CA MET A 625 -10.08 -10.15 -24.67
C MET A 625 -10.89 -9.53 -25.82
N LEU A 626 -11.57 -8.42 -25.55
CA LEU A 626 -12.35 -7.71 -26.56
C LEU A 626 -11.47 -7.07 -27.64
N LEU A 627 -10.31 -6.49 -27.27
CA LEU A 627 -9.36 -5.98 -28.24
C LEU A 627 -8.83 -7.08 -29.16
N ASP A 628 -8.53 -8.26 -28.62
CA ASP A 628 -8.05 -9.40 -29.42
C ASP A 628 -9.16 -9.91 -30.36
N LEU A 629 -10.40 -9.97 -29.89
CA LEU A 629 -11.55 -10.28 -30.75
C LEU A 629 -11.75 -9.23 -31.84
N PHE A 630 -11.71 -7.94 -31.49
CA PHE A 630 -11.97 -6.85 -32.43
C PHE A 630 -10.88 -6.71 -33.50
N LEU A 631 -9.62 -6.94 -33.14
CA LEU A 631 -8.47 -6.75 -34.04
C LEU A 631 -8.09 -8.00 -34.82
N GLU A 632 -8.34 -9.21 -34.29
CA GLU A 632 -7.84 -10.46 -34.86
C GLU A 632 -8.95 -11.40 -35.33
N ALA A 633 -10.11 -11.43 -34.67
CA ALA A 633 -11.16 -12.40 -34.99
C ALA A 633 -11.84 -12.11 -36.33
N ASN A 634 -11.99 -13.16 -37.14
CA ASN A 634 -12.47 -13.12 -38.52
C ASN A 634 -11.62 -12.24 -39.45
N ILE A 635 -10.41 -11.85 -39.02
CA ILE A 635 -9.43 -11.09 -39.81
C ILE A 635 -8.20 -11.96 -40.03
N LEU A 636 -7.55 -12.40 -38.94
CA LEU A 636 -6.33 -13.20 -38.96
C LEU A 636 -6.60 -14.69 -38.67
N SER A 637 -7.59 -14.96 -37.83
CA SER A 637 -8.01 -16.29 -37.39
C SER A 637 -9.52 -16.34 -37.27
N SER A 638 -10.09 -17.55 -37.30
CA SER A 638 -11.53 -17.69 -37.09
C SER A 638 -11.91 -17.29 -35.66
N LEU A 639 -13.14 -16.78 -35.49
CA LEU A 639 -13.67 -16.49 -34.15
C LEU A 639 -13.58 -17.69 -33.21
N GLU A 640 -13.85 -18.91 -33.70
CA GLU A 640 -13.80 -20.14 -32.91
C GLU A 640 -12.37 -20.43 -32.40
N GLU A 641 -11.35 -20.24 -33.24
CA GLU A 641 -9.95 -20.43 -32.83
C GLU A 641 -9.51 -19.43 -31.76
N ASN A 642 -9.94 -18.15 -31.87
CA ASN A 642 -9.62 -17.13 -30.86
C ASN A 642 -10.35 -17.36 -29.54
N ILE A 643 -11.62 -17.76 -29.58
CA ILE A 643 -12.36 -18.12 -28.37
C ILE A 643 -11.68 -19.30 -27.66
N LYS A 644 -11.28 -20.33 -28.41
CA LYS A 644 -10.56 -21.49 -27.87
C LYS A 644 -9.20 -21.11 -27.29
N SER A 645 -8.44 -20.24 -27.95
CA SER A 645 -7.10 -19.83 -27.47
C SER A 645 -7.17 -18.98 -26.19
N MET A 646 -8.22 -18.17 -26.03
CA MET A 646 -8.47 -17.39 -24.82
C MET A 646 -9.09 -18.20 -23.68
N GLY A 647 -9.55 -19.42 -23.94
CA GLY A 647 -10.20 -20.28 -22.94
C GLY A 647 -11.55 -19.71 -22.47
N LEU A 648 -12.27 -18.99 -23.33
CA LEU A 648 -13.56 -18.39 -23.00
C LEU A 648 -14.68 -19.44 -23.02
N CYS A 649 -15.49 -19.47 -21.95
CA CYS A 649 -16.68 -20.30 -21.84
C CYS A 649 -17.89 -19.41 -21.52
N PRO A 650 -18.97 -19.40 -22.32
CA PRO A 650 -20.14 -18.56 -22.07
C PRO A 650 -20.87 -18.88 -20.75
N GLU A 651 -20.69 -20.08 -20.21
CA GLU A 651 -21.36 -20.55 -18.99
C GLU A 651 -20.56 -20.25 -17.71
N GLU A 652 -19.27 -19.91 -17.83
CA GLU A 652 -18.37 -19.69 -16.69
C GLU A 652 -17.63 -18.36 -16.83
N ASP A 653 -17.80 -17.48 -15.84
CA ASP A 653 -17.01 -16.27 -15.74
C ASP A 653 -16.07 -16.33 -14.53
N ALA A 654 -14.82 -15.92 -14.74
CA ALA A 654 -13.80 -15.92 -13.70
C ALA A 654 -13.75 -14.58 -12.93
N ILE A 655 -14.82 -13.77 -12.94
CA ILE A 655 -14.86 -12.47 -12.22
C ILE A 655 -15.50 -12.68 -10.84
N PRO A 656 -14.82 -12.31 -9.74
CA PRO A 656 -15.39 -12.44 -8.40
C PRO A 656 -16.37 -11.28 -8.09
N TRP A 657 -17.55 -11.27 -8.73
CA TRP A 657 -18.50 -10.15 -8.67
C TRP A 657 -18.85 -9.67 -7.25
N ASN A 658 -18.98 -10.61 -6.30
CA ASN A 658 -19.37 -10.32 -4.93
C ASN A 658 -18.25 -9.72 -4.06
N ASP A 659 -16.98 -9.93 -4.45
CA ASP A 659 -15.80 -9.59 -3.64
C ASP A 659 -14.91 -8.53 -4.30
N MET A 660 -15.38 -7.87 -5.37
CA MET A 660 -14.58 -6.91 -6.12
C MET A 660 -14.11 -5.72 -5.24
N ARG A 661 -12.89 -5.28 -5.50
CA ARG A 661 -12.22 -4.18 -4.79
C ARG A 661 -11.77 -3.11 -5.76
N ASP A 662 -12.18 -1.88 -5.48
CA ASP A 662 -11.65 -0.72 -6.16
C ASP A 662 -10.37 -0.24 -5.43
N ASN A 663 -9.22 -0.47 -6.05
CA ASN A 663 -7.92 -0.12 -5.51
C ASN A 663 -7.31 1.13 -6.16
N ARG A 664 -8.07 1.83 -7.03
CA ARG A 664 -7.58 3.01 -7.73
C ARG A 664 -7.26 4.12 -6.73
N ASP A 665 -6.13 4.78 -6.95
CA ASP A 665 -5.77 5.97 -6.18
C ASP A 665 -6.49 7.18 -6.77
N LEU A 666 -7.61 7.53 -6.14
CA LEU A 666 -8.40 8.72 -6.45
C LEU A 666 -7.91 9.97 -5.69
N THR A 667 -6.83 9.83 -4.91
CA THR A 667 -6.19 10.88 -4.09
C THR A 667 -4.80 11.29 -4.59
N VAL A 668 -4.32 10.67 -5.66
CA VAL A 668 -2.96 10.88 -6.21
C VAL A 668 -2.71 12.33 -6.65
N LEU A 669 -3.76 13.03 -7.08
CA LEU A 669 -3.71 14.44 -7.43
C LEU A 669 -3.80 15.30 -6.18
N ALA A 670 -2.81 16.16 -5.98
CA ALA A 670 -2.84 17.13 -4.90
C ALA A 670 -4.07 18.04 -5.06
N SER A 671 -4.89 18.16 -4.02
CA SER A 671 -6.00 19.11 -3.99
C SER A 671 -5.96 19.94 -2.71
N TRP A 672 -6.13 21.24 -2.89
CA TRP A 672 -6.31 22.24 -1.83
C TRP A 672 -7.72 22.80 -1.87
N ASP A 673 -8.68 22.01 -2.37
CA ASP A 673 -10.07 22.42 -2.41
C ASP A 673 -10.71 22.23 -1.02
N PRO A 674 -11.76 23.01 -0.71
CA PRO A 674 -12.59 22.80 0.47
C PRO A 674 -13.16 21.38 0.58
N LYS A 675 -13.43 20.91 1.81
CA LYS A 675 -13.89 19.54 2.07
C LYS A 675 -15.18 19.15 1.32
N ASP A 676 -16.09 20.09 1.17
CA ASP A 676 -17.34 19.96 0.43
C ASP A 676 -17.17 19.85 -1.09
N ARG A 677 -16.00 20.25 -1.61
CA ARG A 677 -15.71 20.31 -3.05
C ARG A 677 -14.74 19.24 -3.53
N TYR A 678 -14.31 18.31 -2.69
CA TYR A 678 -13.53 17.17 -3.18
C TYR A 678 -14.34 16.39 -4.21
N ARG A 679 -13.98 16.54 -5.49
CA ARG A 679 -14.57 15.83 -6.61
C ARG A 679 -14.07 14.38 -6.65
N TYR A 680 -14.29 13.62 -5.58
CA TYR A 680 -14.18 12.16 -5.62
C TYR A 680 -15.30 11.53 -6.49
N SER A 681 -16.30 12.31 -6.87
CA SER A 681 -17.56 11.86 -7.49
C SER A 681 -17.52 11.63 -9.00
N LEU A 682 -16.47 12.05 -9.72
CA LEU A 682 -16.36 11.80 -11.17
C LEU A 682 -16.03 10.35 -11.53
N PHE A 683 -15.67 9.50 -10.55
CA PHE A 683 -15.24 8.12 -10.75
C PHE A 683 -15.97 7.12 -9.83
N SER A 684 -17.30 7.21 -9.76
CA SER A 684 -18.12 6.23 -9.03
C SER A 684 -17.75 4.80 -9.42
N SER A 685 -17.34 4.01 -8.43
CA SER A 685 -17.07 2.57 -8.58
C SER A 685 -18.29 1.83 -9.14
N THR A 686 -19.51 2.23 -8.76
CA THR A 686 -20.79 1.67 -9.24
C THR A 686 -20.98 1.78 -10.77
N LEU A 687 -20.63 2.93 -11.35
CA LEU A 687 -20.72 3.11 -12.80
C LEU A 687 -19.70 2.23 -13.53
N MET A 688 -18.51 2.07 -12.94
CA MET A 688 -17.46 1.23 -13.50
C MET A 688 -17.77 -0.26 -13.36
N TYR A 689 -18.41 -0.69 -12.27
CA TYR A 689 -18.91 -2.07 -12.13
C TYR A 689 -19.93 -2.41 -13.20
N SER A 690 -20.89 -1.49 -13.43
CA SER A 690 -21.91 -1.66 -14.48
C SER A 690 -21.28 -1.74 -15.87
N TYR A 691 -20.25 -0.92 -16.12
CA TYR A 691 -19.46 -0.97 -17.35
C TYR A 691 -18.79 -2.35 -17.53
N VAL A 692 -18.02 -2.81 -16.54
CA VAL A 692 -17.36 -4.13 -16.61
C VAL A 692 -18.35 -5.26 -16.82
N GLN A 693 -19.51 -5.21 -16.14
CA GLN A 693 -20.56 -6.18 -16.31
C GLN A 693 -21.11 -6.20 -17.74
N MET A 694 -21.40 -5.03 -18.32
CA MET A 694 -21.83 -4.95 -19.72
C MET A 694 -20.80 -5.52 -20.68
N PHE A 695 -19.52 -5.19 -20.49
CA PHE A 695 -18.43 -5.66 -21.37
C PHE A 695 -18.07 -7.14 -21.16
N CYS A 696 -18.38 -7.72 -20.01
CA CYS A 696 -18.22 -9.16 -19.77
C CYS A 696 -19.41 -9.97 -20.33
N ILE A 697 -20.61 -9.38 -20.41
CA ILE A 697 -21.79 -10.00 -21.01
C ILE A 697 -21.70 -9.98 -22.55
N ALA A 698 -21.17 -8.89 -23.11
CA ALA A 698 -20.88 -8.76 -24.54
C ALA A 698 -19.73 -9.69 -24.96
#